data_AF-A0AAD9GU37-F1
#
_entry.id   AF-A0AAD9GU37-F1
#
_cell.length_a   1.000
_cell.length_b   1.000
_cell.length_c   1.000
_cell.angle_alpha   90.00
_cell.angle_beta   90.00
_cell.angle_gamma   90.00
#
_symmetry.space_group_name_H-M   'P 1'
#
loop_
_entity.id
_entity.type
_entity.pdbx_description
1 polymer ?
#
loop_
_entity_poly.entity_id
_entity_poly.type
_entity_poly.pdbx_seq_one_letter_code
_entity_poly.pdbx_strand_id
1 'polypeptide(L)'
;MSLSAFVPTNTQKARTTAISAFDRMLELEGVSMELFRASMLTDPSGKRLAATMDRFGYYLATNNGKKGKLARNTATSYYRNVKLWLFDEFPHLRLPTEMNLLKQGKTLDKHCLKREKGGLVNKAPPCTKEDLGSLIRYVYSNARVTSDYQDAALACLMWHCFGRSSDLGYLRKQHVSVSADGVFYLRLLRVKTAEEQGLTLIPDKEDFLTCPIHSLAVALVMQTAPCPALLSQLPELAAESEEPLVSGVALQDLLEADPALLRVGPMAPSSTIAAPAPSCRPSPGPTSIEAQVSSTTKSIAGEKARGEDGVQAYVNRLLKRVAEPAGVNTSLTSHSFRRGGAQHANGDDRLAAQWIFDRGAWDMSKVNKGFAYVYNTPREDRKVARVLSGWEADAAPVVLDTAALDHGAQERLACLSQFLFSTCTGLKENNLNVSSNVLTVLTAYLVRYYPQLKALAPDAPVVDRVGECLGSAGISETDALALSVALNEQASPVEPVKEQEQEDKTHTCQVHHHLLAVIDELIASNRALSARLTIVESVLLKSKRKQAPEEQPQEQTTLDQEPRPKRRKKATTNLSSAWFEWYTRVPRVWNSADRQKKSEYRHIIAFMKLFLTDGFALDPNSPDYKDQVLDTGRRAEQAVLSFLKSRNVNAKGAGSVLRALRPLHKSGVFDDRIAAYRTLVAVGRIADPAPADTQDILATVEHV
;
A
#
# COMPACT_ATOMS: atom_id res chain seq x y z
N MET A 1 -49.23 17.18 9.04
CA MET A 1 -48.43 16.99 10.27
C MET A 1 -46.96 17.01 9.90
N SER A 2 -46.12 17.79 10.59
CA SER A 2 -44.68 17.86 10.31
C SER A 2 -43.98 16.54 10.65
N LEU A 3 -43.08 16.07 9.79
CA LEU A 3 -42.20 14.92 10.04
C LEU A 3 -41.35 15.08 11.32
N SER A 4 -41.18 16.30 11.82
CA SER A 4 -40.50 16.60 13.09
C SER A 4 -41.24 16.08 14.33
N ALA A 5 -42.56 15.83 14.24
CA ALA A 5 -43.38 15.34 15.34
C ALA A 5 -43.13 13.85 15.67
N PHE A 6 -42.49 13.09 14.76
CA PHE A 6 -42.20 11.66 14.93
C PHE A 6 -40.76 11.37 15.37
N VAL A 7 -39.93 12.41 15.56
CA VAL A 7 -38.55 12.24 16.02
C VAL A 7 -38.54 12.01 17.53
N PRO A 8 -37.98 10.89 18.03
CA PRO A 8 -37.94 10.62 19.47
C PRO A 8 -37.30 11.77 20.27
N THR A 9 -37.85 12.09 21.44
CA THR A 9 -37.39 13.19 22.30
C THR A 9 -35.88 13.14 22.60
N ASN A 10 -35.33 11.93 22.75
CA ASN A 10 -33.91 11.73 22.98
C ASN A 10 -33.05 12.12 21.76
N THR A 11 -33.56 11.90 20.55
CA THR A 11 -32.90 12.30 19.30
C THR A 11 -32.95 13.82 19.13
N GLN A 12 -34.06 14.47 19.50
CA GLN A 12 -34.15 15.93 19.49
C GLN A 12 -33.14 16.55 20.47
N LYS A 13 -33.07 16.07 21.73
CA LYS A 13 -32.09 16.53 22.72
C LYS A 13 -30.64 16.34 22.27
N ALA A 14 -30.31 15.21 21.65
CA ALA A 14 -28.99 14.95 21.10
C ALA A 14 -28.63 15.94 19.97
N ARG A 15 -29.59 16.26 19.10
CA ARG A 15 -29.43 17.25 18.04
C ARG A 15 -29.18 18.65 18.61
N THR A 16 -29.99 19.10 19.57
CA THR A 16 -29.81 20.40 20.24
C THR A 16 -28.44 20.50 20.90
N THR A 17 -27.99 19.45 21.59
CA THR A 17 -26.69 19.44 22.26
C THR A 17 -25.52 19.54 21.27
N ALA A 18 -25.65 18.91 20.10
CA ALA A 18 -24.66 18.99 19.04
C ALA A 18 -24.62 20.39 18.41
N ILE A 19 -25.77 21.02 18.19
CA ILE A 19 -25.87 22.40 17.68
C ILE A 19 -25.24 23.37 18.69
N SER A 20 -25.54 23.27 19.98
CA SER A 20 -24.89 24.11 20.99
C SER A 20 -23.37 23.89 21.08
N ALA A 21 -22.85 22.73 20.67
CA ALA A 21 -21.41 22.51 20.57
C ALA A 21 -20.80 23.18 19.34
N PHE A 22 -21.56 23.29 18.25
CA PHE A 22 -21.18 24.03 17.06
C PHE A 22 -21.19 25.54 17.32
N ASP A 23 -22.21 26.06 18.00
CA ASP A 23 -22.31 27.47 18.37
C ASP A 23 -21.10 27.91 19.22
N ARG A 24 -20.76 27.13 20.25
CA ARG A 24 -19.55 27.37 21.07
C ARG A 24 -18.26 27.35 20.26
N MET A 25 -18.18 26.54 19.20
CA MET A 25 -17.00 26.52 18.34
C MET A 25 -16.89 27.82 17.54
N LEU A 26 -17.99 28.30 16.97
CA LEU A 26 -18.01 29.58 16.26
C LEU A 26 -17.66 30.74 17.19
N GLU A 27 -18.20 30.78 18.40
CA GLU A 27 -17.87 31.79 19.42
C GLU A 27 -16.38 31.80 19.77
N LEU A 28 -15.76 30.63 19.94
CA LEU A 28 -14.32 30.51 20.22
C LEU A 28 -13.45 30.99 19.05
N GLU A 29 -13.96 30.91 17.82
CA GLU A 29 -13.28 31.40 16.62
C GLU A 29 -13.64 32.86 16.29
N GLY A 30 -14.38 33.54 17.17
CA GLY A 30 -14.79 34.93 16.97
C GLY A 30 -15.80 35.13 15.84
N VAL A 31 -16.51 34.08 15.44
CA VAL A 31 -17.49 34.10 14.35
C VAL A 31 -18.90 34.12 14.95
N SER A 32 -19.71 35.13 14.60
CA SER A 32 -21.12 35.16 14.99
C SER A 32 -21.96 34.21 14.12
N MET A 33 -23.01 33.63 14.70
CA MET A 33 -23.94 32.76 13.96
C MET A 33 -24.62 33.51 12.79
N GLU A 34 -24.87 34.80 12.93
CA GLU A 34 -25.43 35.64 11.87
C GLU A 34 -24.48 35.78 10.67
N LEU A 35 -23.20 36.04 10.94
CA LEU A 35 -22.18 36.12 9.89
C LEU A 35 -21.97 34.77 9.20
N PHE A 36 -21.98 33.68 9.96
CA PHE A 36 -21.94 32.32 9.40
C PHE A 36 -23.12 32.09 8.44
N ARG A 37 -24.35 32.37 8.88
CA ARG A 37 -25.57 32.19 8.05
C ARG A 37 -25.53 33.03 6.77
N ALA A 38 -25.19 34.31 6.87
CA ALA A 38 -25.04 35.19 5.71
C ALA A 38 -23.97 34.66 4.72
N SER A 39 -22.89 34.10 5.25
CA SER A 39 -21.81 33.52 4.44
C SER A 39 -22.21 32.21 3.74
N MET A 40 -23.10 31.41 4.32
CA MET A 40 -23.62 30.17 3.71
C MET A 40 -24.63 30.46 2.60
N LEU A 41 -25.46 31.50 2.75
CA LEU A 41 -26.44 31.90 1.74
C LEU A 41 -25.79 32.40 0.45
N THR A 42 -24.59 32.99 0.55
CA THR A 42 -23.85 33.57 -0.59
C THR A 42 -22.83 32.61 -1.20
N ASP A 43 -22.71 31.36 -0.73
CA ASP A 43 -21.74 30.38 -1.23
C ASP A 43 -22.40 29.31 -2.12
N PRO A 44 -22.42 29.47 -3.46
CA PRO A 44 -22.96 28.44 -4.35
C PRO A 44 -22.08 27.19 -4.42
N SER A 45 -20.81 27.28 -4.04
CA SER A 45 -19.85 26.16 -4.15
C SER A 45 -19.92 25.19 -2.98
N GLY A 46 -20.45 25.63 -1.83
CA GLY A 46 -20.46 24.89 -0.57
C GLY A 46 -19.09 24.66 0.06
N LYS A 47 -18.03 25.29 -0.47
CA LYS A 47 -16.67 25.21 0.08
C LYS A 47 -16.59 25.78 1.49
N ARG A 48 -17.33 26.86 1.78
CA ARG A 48 -17.36 27.46 3.12
C ARG A 48 -18.01 26.51 4.12
N LEU A 49 -19.12 25.86 3.76
CA LEU A 49 -19.76 24.84 4.59
C LEU A 49 -18.82 23.66 4.87
N ALA A 50 -18.13 23.15 3.83
CA ALA A 50 -17.17 22.08 3.98
C ALA A 50 -16.00 22.48 4.91
N ALA A 51 -15.46 23.69 4.75
CA ALA A 51 -14.39 24.20 5.62
C ALA A 51 -14.84 24.35 7.08
N THR A 52 -16.01 24.96 7.32
CA THR A 52 -16.57 25.09 8.68
C THR A 52 -16.83 23.73 9.32
N MET A 53 -17.31 22.75 8.55
CA MET A 53 -17.53 21.40 9.05
C MET A 53 -16.23 20.64 9.32
N ASP A 54 -15.19 20.81 8.51
CA ASP A 54 -13.87 20.25 8.81
C ASP A 54 -13.33 20.80 10.13
N ARG A 55 -13.47 22.11 10.32
CA ARG A 55 -13.10 22.82 11.53
C ARG A 55 -13.88 22.33 12.75
N PHE A 56 -15.18 22.12 12.59
CA PHE A 56 -16.02 21.51 13.63
C PHE A 56 -15.57 20.08 13.95
N GLY A 57 -15.22 19.27 12.94
CA GLY A 57 -14.64 17.94 13.14
C GLY A 57 -13.35 17.99 13.96
N TYR A 58 -12.45 18.94 13.66
CA TYR A 58 -11.23 19.17 14.42
C TYR A 58 -11.52 19.57 15.88
N TYR A 59 -12.46 20.49 16.08
CA TYR A 59 -12.92 20.90 17.41
C TYR A 59 -13.42 19.71 18.22
N LEU A 60 -14.29 18.86 17.65
CA LEU A 60 -14.79 17.66 18.33
C LEU A 60 -13.69 16.64 18.67
N ALA A 61 -12.64 16.55 17.84
CA ALA A 61 -11.54 15.61 18.03
C ALA A 61 -10.54 16.06 19.12
N THR A 62 -10.35 17.37 19.26
CA THR A 62 -9.26 17.96 20.06
C THR A 62 -9.73 18.67 21.33
N ASN A 63 -10.95 19.18 21.35
CA ASN A 63 -11.46 19.95 22.48
C ASN A 63 -11.57 19.10 23.76
N ASN A 64 -10.99 19.61 24.84
CA ASN A 64 -11.03 18.99 26.16
C ASN A 64 -12.19 19.59 26.95
N GLY A 65 -13.29 18.84 27.08
CA GLY A 65 -14.38 19.23 27.96
C GLY A 65 -14.05 18.98 29.44
N LYS A 66 -15.00 19.29 30.33
CA LYS A 66 -14.88 19.06 31.79
C LYS A 66 -14.57 17.60 32.18
N LYS A 67 -14.88 16.64 31.30
CA LYS A 67 -14.61 15.19 31.47
C LYS A 67 -13.51 14.68 30.54
N GLY A 68 -12.67 15.56 30.00
CA GLY A 68 -11.66 15.25 28.99
C GLY A 68 -12.21 15.25 27.56
N LYS A 69 -11.51 14.55 26.66
CA LYS A 69 -11.84 14.50 25.23
C LYS A 69 -13.15 13.76 24.98
N LEU A 70 -13.95 14.23 24.02
CA LEU A 70 -15.21 13.59 23.60
C LEU A 70 -14.99 12.16 23.12
N ALA A 71 -15.75 11.19 23.62
CA ALA A 71 -15.71 9.80 23.13
C ALA A 71 -16.03 9.71 21.63
N ARG A 72 -15.50 8.68 20.93
CA ARG A 72 -15.67 8.50 19.48
C ARG A 72 -17.12 8.56 19.02
N ASN A 73 -17.99 7.82 19.71
CA ASN A 73 -19.41 7.74 19.36
C ASN A 73 -20.09 9.10 19.52
N THR A 74 -19.69 9.88 20.54
CA THR A 74 -20.23 11.22 20.79
C THR A 74 -19.77 12.21 19.73
N ALA A 75 -18.48 12.25 19.41
CA ALA A 75 -17.94 13.13 18.37
C ALA A 75 -18.59 12.85 17.00
N THR A 76 -18.68 11.58 16.63
CA THR A 76 -19.31 11.17 15.35
C THR A 76 -20.80 11.50 15.32
N SER A 77 -21.50 11.33 16.46
CA SER A 77 -22.91 11.71 16.60
C SER A 77 -23.11 13.22 16.47
N TYR A 78 -22.26 14.03 17.10
CA TYR A 78 -22.38 15.49 17.04
C TYR A 78 -22.15 16.00 15.62
N TYR A 79 -21.08 15.55 14.97
CA TYR A 79 -20.80 15.87 13.58
C TYR A 79 -21.98 15.51 12.65
N ARG A 80 -22.57 14.32 12.84
CA ARG A 80 -23.72 13.88 12.05
C ARG A 80 -24.95 14.76 12.25
N ASN A 81 -25.28 15.12 13.51
CA ASN A 81 -26.45 15.92 13.82
C ASN A 81 -26.32 17.34 13.27
N VAL A 82 -25.15 17.97 13.41
CA VAL A 82 -24.89 19.31 12.87
C VAL A 82 -24.92 19.30 11.34
N LYS A 83 -24.32 18.30 10.69
CA LYS A 83 -24.42 18.13 9.24
C LYS A 83 -25.87 18.10 8.75
N LEU A 84 -26.70 17.26 9.38
CA LEU A 84 -28.11 17.13 9.00
C LEU A 84 -28.86 18.44 9.25
N TRP A 85 -28.57 19.12 10.36
CA TRP A 85 -29.17 20.43 10.63
C TRP A 85 -28.78 21.50 9.62
N LEU A 86 -27.51 21.58 9.22
CA LEU A 86 -27.08 22.52 8.18
C LEU A 86 -27.67 22.20 6.81
N PHE A 87 -27.94 20.93 6.50
CA PHE A 87 -28.67 20.57 5.28
C PHE A 87 -30.16 20.88 5.35
N ASP A 88 -30.76 20.84 6.53
CA ASP A 88 -32.15 21.29 6.72
C ASP A 88 -32.24 22.82 6.59
N GLU A 89 -31.21 23.56 7.05
CA GLU A 89 -31.15 25.03 7.01
C GLU A 89 -30.68 25.60 5.66
N PHE A 90 -29.79 24.90 4.96
CA PHE A 90 -29.25 25.29 3.65
C PHE A 90 -29.37 24.15 2.62
N PRO A 91 -30.57 23.84 2.12
CA PRO A 91 -30.78 22.71 1.22
C PRO A 91 -29.97 22.77 -0.08
N HIS A 92 -29.69 23.97 -0.61
CA HIS A 92 -28.89 24.19 -1.82
C HIS A 92 -27.44 23.71 -1.69
N LEU A 93 -26.90 23.68 -0.46
CA LEU A 93 -25.53 23.24 -0.21
C LEU A 93 -25.39 21.71 -0.10
N ARG A 94 -26.51 20.97 -0.06
CA ARG A 94 -26.47 19.52 0.15
C ARG A 94 -25.75 18.80 -0.99
N LEU A 95 -26.23 18.95 -2.22
CA LEU A 95 -25.65 18.29 -3.40
C LEU A 95 -24.15 18.58 -3.58
N PRO A 96 -23.67 19.85 -3.54
CA PRO A 96 -22.25 20.12 -3.76
C PRO A 96 -21.34 19.60 -2.63
N THR A 97 -21.85 19.32 -1.43
CA THR A 97 -21.01 19.06 -0.26
C THR A 97 -21.22 17.69 0.42
N GLU A 98 -22.28 16.95 0.11
CA GLU A 98 -22.66 15.72 0.81
C GLU A 98 -21.52 14.67 0.85
N MET A 99 -20.80 14.49 -0.26
CA MET A 99 -19.66 13.58 -0.33
C MET A 99 -18.46 14.07 0.50
N ASN A 100 -18.19 15.38 0.48
CA ASN A 100 -17.10 15.97 1.25
C ASN A 100 -17.34 15.82 2.76
N LEU A 101 -18.52 16.21 3.26
CA LEU A 101 -18.87 16.08 4.67
C LEU A 101 -18.96 14.60 5.11
N LEU A 102 -19.31 13.67 4.21
CA LEU A 102 -19.23 12.25 4.50
C LEU A 102 -17.78 11.77 4.67
N LYS A 103 -16.86 12.23 3.81
CA LYS A 103 -15.41 11.94 3.90
C LYS A 103 -14.84 12.49 5.21
N GLN A 104 -15.13 13.75 5.54
CA GLN A 104 -14.74 14.39 6.80
C GLN A 104 -15.25 13.63 8.03
N GLY A 105 -16.54 13.24 8.05
CA GLY A 105 -17.12 12.44 9.13
C GLY A 105 -16.43 11.08 9.32
N LYS A 106 -16.04 10.40 8.23
CA LYS A 106 -15.26 9.16 8.29
C LYS A 106 -13.83 9.40 8.81
N THR A 107 -13.21 10.52 8.43
CA THR A 107 -11.89 10.92 8.92
C THR A 107 -11.90 11.17 10.42
N LEU A 108 -12.92 11.88 10.93
CA LEU A 108 -13.15 12.11 12.35
C LEU A 108 -13.29 10.79 13.12
N ASP A 109 -14.14 9.87 12.63
CA ASP A 109 -14.38 8.56 13.25
C ASP A 109 -13.07 7.74 13.36
N LYS A 110 -12.29 7.69 12.28
CA LYS A 110 -10.98 7.01 12.24
C LYS A 110 -9.97 7.64 13.20
N HIS A 111 -9.99 8.98 13.33
CA HIS A 111 -9.12 9.69 14.25
C HIS A 111 -9.46 9.38 15.72
N CYS A 112 -10.74 9.48 16.09
CA CYS A 112 -11.22 9.16 17.43
C CYS A 112 -10.94 7.69 17.81
N LEU A 113 -11.09 6.76 16.86
CA LEU A 113 -10.75 5.34 17.05
C LEU A 113 -9.27 5.11 17.34
N LYS A 114 -8.37 5.83 16.67
CA LYS A 114 -6.91 5.72 16.92
C LYS A 114 -6.53 6.28 18.29
N ARG A 115 -7.18 7.37 18.70
CA ARG A 115 -6.98 8.00 20.02
C ARG A 115 -7.41 7.07 21.17
N GLU A 116 -8.56 6.41 21.05
CA GLU A 116 -9.06 5.45 22.07
C GLU A 116 -8.12 4.25 22.27
N LYS A 117 -7.32 3.90 21.26
CA LYS A 117 -6.33 2.81 21.33
C LYS A 117 -4.96 3.25 21.88
N GLY A 118 -4.85 4.44 22.49
CA GLY A 118 -3.57 4.97 22.99
C GLY A 118 -2.62 5.46 21.88
N GLY A 119 -3.09 5.54 20.63
CA GLY A 119 -2.30 6.04 19.52
C GLY A 119 -2.22 7.56 19.52
N LEU A 120 -1.40 8.14 20.40
CA LEU A 120 -0.91 9.51 20.20
C LEU A 120 0.05 9.44 19.01
N VAL A 121 -0.45 9.67 17.79
CA VAL A 121 0.42 9.73 16.63
C VAL A 121 1.14 11.07 16.69
N ASN A 122 2.36 11.09 17.24
CA ASN A 122 3.34 12.11 16.91
C ASN A 122 3.52 12.04 15.38
N LYS A 123 2.77 12.85 14.64
CA LYS A 123 2.86 12.89 13.19
C LYS A 123 4.07 13.75 12.86
N ALA A 124 5.05 13.18 12.16
CA ALA A 124 6.13 13.95 11.56
C ALA A 124 5.54 15.13 10.76
N PRO A 125 6.15 16.34 10.78
CA PRO A 125 5.69 17.46 9.98
C PRO A 125 5.65 17.06 8.49
N PRO A 126 4.68 17.54 7.70
CA PRO A 126 4.68 17.26 6.27
C PRO A 126 5.80 18.04 5.59
N CYS A 127 6.57 17.37 4.74
CA CYS A 127 7.42 18.06 3.77
C CYS A 127 6.50 18.64 2.70
N THR A 128 6.62 19.92 2.36
CA THR A 128 5.90 20.50 1.22
C THR A 128 6.71 20.33 -0.06
N LYS A 129 6.11 20.68 -1.22
CA LYS A 129 6.85 20.68 -2.48
C LYS A 129 7.91 21.78 -2.49
N GLU A 130 7.65 22.93 -1.85
CA GLU A 130 8.66 23.97 -1.65
C GLU A 130 9.81 23.48 -0.76
N ASP A 131 9.53 22.79 0.34
CA ASP A 131 10.57 22.19 1.19
C ASP A 131 11.47 21.25 0.36
N LEU A 132 10.87 20.39 -0.49
CA LEU A 132 11.62 19.50 -1.37
C LEU A 132 12.53 20.27 -2.33
N GLY A 133 12.02 21.34 -2.95
CA GLY A 133 12.78 22.21 -3.83
C GLY A 133 13.95 22.89 -3.10
N SER A 134 13.73 23.38 -1.88
CA SER A 134 14.78 23.97 -1.03
C SER A 134 15.86 22.96 -0.66
N LEU A 135 15.47 21.74 -0.27
CA LEU A 135 16.41 20.65 0.03
C LEU A 135 17.30 20.33 -1.18
N ILE A 136 16.71 20.11 -2.35
CA ILE A 136 17.46 19.73 -3.56
C ILE A 136 18.33 20.89 -4.05
N ARG A 137 17.82 22.14 -4.02
CA ARG A 137 18.62 23.34 -4.32
C ARG A 137 19.85 23.42 -3.44
N TYR A 138 19.68 23.25 -2.12
CA TYR A 138 20.80 23.28 -1.19
C TYR A 138 21.83 22.20 -1.51
N VAL A 139 21.39 20.96 -1.78
CA VAL A 139 22.30 19.87 -2.15
C VAL A 139 23.05 20.18 -3.44
N TYR A 140 22.38 20.62 -4.51
CA TYR A 140 23.02 20.94 -5.78
C TYR A 140 24.01 22.10 -5.67
N SER A 141 23.68 23.15 -4.92
CA SER A 141 24.57 24.30 -4.73
C SER A 141 25.79 24.01 -3.85
N ASN A 142 25.76 22.95 -3.03
CA ASN A 142 26.81 22.64 -2.07
C ASN A 142 27.44 21.26 -2.26
N ALA A 143 27.10 20.55 -3.35
CA ALA A 143 27.58 19.22 -3.62
C ALA A 143 29.10 19.23 -3.82
N ARG A 144 29.82 18.40 -3.04
CA ARG A 144 31.28 18.26 -3.15
C ARG A 144 31.69 16.88 -3.63
N VAL A 145 30.82 15.90 -3.42
CA VAL A 145 31.07 14.51 -3.79
C VAL A 145 29.95 14.01 -4.69
N THR A 146 30.26 12.99 -5.48
CA THR A 146 29.31 12.45 -6.46
C THR A 146 28.05 11.85 -5.81
N SER A 147 28.16 11.35 -4.58
CA SER A 147 27.02 10.79 -3.82
C SER A 147 25.99 11.84 -3.39
N ASP A 148 26.35 13.13 -3.31
CA ASP A 148 25.38 14.20 -2.98
C ASP A 148 24.28 14.30 -4.05
N TYR A 149 24.62 14.10 -5.32
CA TYR A 149 23.65 14.09 -6.41
C TYR A 149 22.68 12.91 -6.33
N GLN A 150 23.17 11.77 -5.84
CA GLN A 150 22.33 10.61 -5.58
C GLN A 150 21.42 10.83 -4.36
N ASP A 151 21.85 11.63 -3.38
CA ASP A 151 21.02 12.04 -2.24
C ASP A 151 19.87 12.97 -2.64
N ALA A 152 20.13 13.90 -3.56
CA ALA A 152 19.08 14.72 -4.17
C ALA A 152 18.05 13.85 -4.91
N ALA A 153 18.50 12.88 -5.71
CA ALA A 153 17.61 11.92 -6.37
C ALA A 153 16.84 11.07 -5.36
N LEU A 154 17.46 10.63 -4.26
CA LEU A 154 16.78 9.90 -3.19
C LEU A 154 15.67 10.75 -2.55
N ALA A 155 15.91 12.03 -2.27
CA ALA A 155 14.88 12.93 -1.73
C ALA A 155 13.70 13.09 -2.70
N CYS A 156 14.00 13.26 -3.99
CA CYS A 156 12.99 13.35 -5.05
C CYS A 156 12.17 12.05 -5.16
N LEU A 157 12.82 10.89 -5.18
CA LEU A 157 12.14 9.59 -5.22
C LEU A 157 11.34 9.32 -3.93
N MET A 158 11.82 9.76 -2.77
CA MET A 158 11.07 9.68 -1.51
C MET A 158 9.78 10.50 -1.57
N TRP A 159 9.75 11.66 -2.23
CA TRP A 159 8.51 12.39 -2.49
C TRP A 159 7.57 11.61 -3.40
N HIS A 160 8.05 11.25 -4.60
CA HIS A 160 7.23 10.63 -5.65
C HIS A 160 6.74 9.22 -5.28
N CYS A 161 7.47 8.51 -4.43
CA CYS A 161 7.10 7.18 -3.94
C CYS A 161 6.45 7.19 -2.54
N PHE A 162 5.97 8.34 -2.05
CA PHE A 162 5.35 8.49 -0.74
C PHE A 162 6.16 7.92 0.45
N GLY A 163 7.46 8.20 0.46
CA GLY A 163 8.39 7.87 1.54
C GLY A 163 8.60 6.37 1.73
N ARG A 164 8.47 5.57 0.66
CA ARG A 164 8.67 4.12 0.64
C ARG A 164 10.16 3.74 0.68
N SER A 165 10.88 4.21 1.70
CA SER A 165 12.34 3.99 1.86
C SER A 165 12.76 2.53 1.80
N SER A 166 11.96 1.61 2.36
CA SER A 166 12.26 0.17 2.31
C SER A 166 12.26 -0.41 0.90
N ASP A 167 11.48 0.17 -0.01
CA ASP A 167 11.32 -0.35 -1.37
C ASP A 167 12.36 0.29 -2.29
N LEU A 168 12.69 1.57 -2.06
CA LEU A 168 13.78 2.25 -2.75
C LEU A 168 15.14 1.59 -2.52
N GLY A 169 15.34 0.93 -1.38
CA GLY A 169 16.57 0.17 -1.09
C GLY A 169 16.81 -1.05 -1.99
N TYR A 170 15.78 -1.53 -2.70
CA TYR A 170 15.90 -2.67 -3.64
C TYR A 170 15.84 -2.22 -5.10
N LEU A 171 15.85 -0.92 -5.38
CA LEU A 171 15.83 -0.42 -6.75
C LEU A 171 17.15 -0.74 -7.45
N ARG A 172 17.04 -1.51 -8.54
CA ARG A 172 18.11 -1.83 -9.47
C ARG A 172 17.86 -1.12 -10.80
N LYS A 173 18.90 -0.96 -11.61
CA LYS A 173 18.82 -0.38 -12.96
C LYS A 173 17.76 -1.05 -13.84
N GLN A 174 17.64 -2.38 -13.74
CA GLN A 174 16.63 -3.18 -14.42
C GLN A 174 15.17 -2.87 -14.03
N HIS A 175 14.93 -2.10 -12.96
CA HIS A 175 13.57 -1.75 -12.52
C HIS A 175 13.07 -0.43 -13.13
N VAL A 176 13.89 0.24 -13.95
CA VAL A 176 13.54 1.48 -14.65
C VAL A 176 13.27 1.18 -16.10
N SER A 177 12.18 1.74 -16.63
CA SER A 177 11.85 1.56 -18.05
C SER A 177 10.91 2.65 -18.57
N VAL A 178 10.88 2.78 -19.90
CA VAL A 178 9.96 3.64 -20.65
C VAL A 178 9.03 2.76 -21.47
N SER A 179 7.75 3.10 -21.49
CA SER A 179 6.70 2.31 -22.14
C SER A 179 6.47 2.82 -23.56
N ALA A 180 5.79 2.03 -24.39
CA ALA A 180 5.54 2.39 -25.79
C ALA A 180 4.73 3.69 -25.93
N ASP A 181 3.92 4.04 -24.93
CA ASP A 181 3.19 5.32 -24.86
C ASP A 181 4.01 6.45 -24.22
N GLY A 182 5.34 6.31 -24.16
CA GLY A 182 6.27 7.33 -23.67
C GLY A 182 6.30 7.51 -22.14
N VAL A 183 5.57 6.69 -21.38
CA VAL A 183 5.49 6.87 -19.93
C VAL A 183 6.70 6.26 -19.23
N PHE A 184 7.33 7.03 -18.33
CA PHE A 184 8.48 6.61 -17.52
C PHE A 184 8.00 5.94 -16.23
N TYR A 185 8.50 4.74 -15.92
CA TYR A 185 8.03 3.96 -14.78
C TYR A 185 9.15 3.27 -13.99
N LEU A 186 8.93 3.20 -12.67
CA LEU A 186 9.72 2.46 -11.70
C LEU A 186 8.95 1.23 -11.23
N ARG A 187 9.59 0.06 -11.29
CA ARG A 187 9.04 -1.16 -10.70
C ARG A 187 9.59 -1.37 -9.29
N LEU A 188 8.73 -1.21 -8.30
CA LEU A 188 9.08 -1.36 -6.88
C LEU A 188 8.75 -2.77 -6.40
N LEU A 189 9.76 -3.49 -5.90
CA LEU A 189 9.54 -4.74 -5.18
C LEU A 189 9.10 -4.45 -3.74
N ARG A 190 7.91 -4.90 -3.38
CA ARG A 190 7.38 -4.72 -2.03
C ARG A 190 7.72 -5.90 -1.14
N VAL A 191 8.77 -5.76 -0.34
CA VAL A 191 9.22 -6.81 0.61
C VAL A 191 8.09 -7.34 1.51
N LYS A 192 7.19 -6.45 1.97
CA LYS A 192 6.10 -6.82 2.90
C LYS A 192 5.01 -7.69 2.28
N THR A 193 4.86 -7.65 0.95
CA THR A 193 3.80 -8.38 0.24
C THR A 193 4.33 -9.34 -0.80
N ALA A 194 5.66 -9.37 -1.04
CA ALA A 194 6.29 -10.07 -2.14
C ALA A 194 5.58 -9.80 -3.48
N GLU A 195 5.24 -8.53 -3.71
CA GLU A 195 4.46 -8.08 -4.87
C GLU A 195 5.23 -6.94 -5.54
N GLU A 196 5.25 -6.95 -6.86
CA GLU A 196 5.83 -5.89 -7.67
C GLU A 196 4.77 -4.85 -7.99
N GLN A 197 5.12 -3.57 -7.86
CA GLN A 197 4.22 -2.46 -8.20
C GLN A 197 4.94 -1.47 -9.12
N GLY A 198 4.36 -1.22 -10.29
CA GLY A 198 4.79 -0.14 -11.17
C GLY A 198 4.30 1.22 -10.67
N LEU A 199 5.21 2.19 -10.56
CA LEU A 199 4.90 3.59 -10.28
C LEU A 199 5.35 4.47 -11.45
N THR A 200 4.45 5.32 -11.91
CA THR A 200 4.73 6.32 -12.93
C THR A 200 5.53 7.47 -12.33
N LEU A 201 6.56 7.93 -13.06
CA LEU A 201 7.25 9.19 -12.84
C LEU A 201 6.87 10.16 -13.95
N ILE A 202 6.47 11.37 -13.56
CA ILE A 202 6.09 12.44 -14.47
C ILE A 202 7.11 13.57 -14.29
N PRO A 203 7.61 14.19 -15.38
CA PRO A 203 8.46 15.37 -15.28
C PRO A 203 7.78 16.49 -14.48
N ASP A 204 8.55 17.26 -13.72
CA ASP A 204 7.97 18.42 -13.04
C ASP A 204 7.46 19.44 -14.06
N LYS A 205 6.34 20.09 -13.72
CA LYS A 205 5.73 21.10 -14.59
C LYS A 205 6.64 22.31 -14.80
N GLU A 206 7.24 22.81 -13.72
CA GLU A 206 7.91 24.12 -13.72
C GLU A 206 9.31 24.07 -13.09
N ASP A 207 9.54 23.23 -12.06
CA ASP A 207 10.79 23.25 -11.30
C ASP A 207 11.65 22.02 -11.57
N PHE A 208 12.76 22.22 -12.30
CA PHE A 208 13.72 21.16 -12.64
C PHE A 208 14.31 20.46 -11.41
N LEU A 209 14.38 21.14 -10.25
CA LEU A 209 14.94 20.56 -9.03
C LEU A 209 14.05 19.45 -8.48
N THR A 210 12.74 19.58 -8.61
CA THR A 210 11.79 18.56 -8.13
C THR A 210 11.40 17.55 -9.21
N CYS A 211 12.02 17.64 -10.40
CA CYS A 211 11.79 16.74 -11.51
C CYS A 211 12.47 15.37 -11.26
N PRO A 212 11.70 14.27 -11.13
CA PRO A 212 12.25 12.97 -10.79
C PRO A 212 13.14 12.42 -11.92
N ILE A 213 12.76 12.66 -13.17
CA ILE A 213 13.50 12.19 -14.35
C ILE A 213 14.86 12.89 -14.44
N HIS A 214 14.89 14.21 -14.28
CA HIS A 214 16.15 14.98 -14.25
C HIS A 214 17.05 14.56 -13.09
N SER A 215 16.49 14.47 -11.87
CA SER A 215 17.27 14.07 -10.69
C SER A 215 17.90 12.68 -10.85
N LEU A 216 17.19 11.75 -11.53
CA LEU A 216 17.70 10.42 -11.82
C LEU A 216 18.81 10.44 -12.88
N ALA A 217 18.68 11.28 -13.91
CA ALA A 217 19.73 11.48 -14.92
C ALA A 217 21.02 11.97 -14.25
N VAL A 218 20.91 13.00 -13.41
CA VAL A 218 22.04 13.56 -12.66
C VAL A 218 22.66 12.51 -11.72
N ALA A 219 21.86 11.73 -11.01
CA ALA A 219 22.37 10.66 -10.14
C ALA A 219 23.16 9.59 -10.91
N LEU A 220 22.68 9.17 -12.08
CA LEU A 220 23.35 8.14 -12.90
C LEU A 220 24.63 8.67 -13.55
N VAL A 221 24.63 9.91 -14.07
CA VAL A 221 25.84 10.56 -14.63
C VAL A 221 26.95 10.66 -13.58
N MET A 222 26.59 10.86 -12.32
CA MET A 222 27.54 10.99 -11.21
C MET A 222 27.95 9.65 -10.59
N GLN A 223 27.47 8.50 -11.08
CA GLN A 223 28.00 7.21 -10.62
C GLN A 223 29.44 7.02 -11.12
N THR A 224 30.38 6.86 -10.20
CA THR A 224 31.81 6.74 -10.51
C THR A 224 32.21 5.33 -10.96
N ALA A 225 31.39 4.33 -10.68
CA ALA A 225 31.64 2.94 -11.04
C ALA A 225 30.35 2.22 -11.48
N PRO A 226 30.44 1.24 -12.40
CA PRO A 226 29.33 0.36 -12.71
C PRO A 226 28.83 -0.38 -11.47
N CYS A 227 27.53 -0.31 -11.22
CA CYS A 227 26.86 -1.05 -10.17
C CYS A 227 25.43 -1.44 -10.58
N PRO A 228 24.84 -2.52 -10.04
CA PRO A 228 23.46 -2.90 -10.33
C PRO A 228 22.41 -1.97 -9.67
N ALA A 229 22.79 -1.33 -8.56
CA ALA A 229 21.92 -0.45 -7.80
C ALA A 229 21.58 0.82 -8.60
N LEU A 230 20.34 1.27 -8.49
CA LEU A 230 19.94 2.54 -9.09
C LEU A 230 20.55 3.74 -8.33
N LEU A 231 20.65 3.62 -7.01
CA LEU A 231 21.27 4.57 -6.10
C LEU A 231 22.36 3.84 -5.32
N SER A 232 23.63 4.04 -5.72
CA SER A 232 24.78 3.26 -5.25
C SER A 232 25.22 3.62 -3.83
N GLN A 233 24.77 4.76 -3.31
CA GLN A 233 25.09 5.21 -1.96
C GLN A 233 24.22 4.57 -0.87
N LEU A 234 23.16 3.86 -1.26
CA LEU A 234 22.28 3.17 -0.32
C LEU A 234 22.92 1.86 0.19
N PRO A 235 22.68 1.47 1.45
CA PRO A 235 23.14 0.20 1.99
C PRO A 235 22.62 -0.97 1.16
N GLU A 236 23.51 -1.88 0.76
CA GLU A 236 23.13 -3.07 0.02
C GLU A 236 22.37 -4.03 0.94
N LEU A 237 21.05 -4.11 0.72
CA LEU A 237 20.21 -5.08 1.41
C LEU A 237 20.45 -6.43 0.74
N ALA A 238 21.34 -7.24 1.33
CA ALA A 238 21.75 -8.54 0.79
C ALA A 238 20.52 -9.32 0.29
N ALA A 239 20.47 -9.58 -1.02
CA ALA A 239 19.77 -10.75 -1.50
C ALA A 239 20.61 -11.94 -1.03
N GLU A 240 19.98 -12.92 -0.37
CA GLU A 240 20.62 -14.24 -0.22
C GLU A 240 21.12 -14.64 -1.61
N SER A 241 22.42 -14.96 -1.70
CA SER A 241 23.07 -15.35 -2.95
C SER A 241 22.40 -16.61 -3.47
N GLU A 242 21.41 -16.47 -4.34
CA GLU A 242 21.09 -17.54 -5.27
C GLU A 242 22.32 -17.68 -6.17
N GLU A 243 23.07 -18.77 -5.97
CA GLU A 243 24.07 -19.18 -6.95
C GLU A 243 23.40 -19.22 -8.32
N PRO A 244 24.02 -18.62 -9.36
CA PRO A 244 23.45 -18.64 -10.69
C PRO A 244 23.24 -20.09 -11.13
N LEU A 245 21.99 -20.45 -11.45
CA LEU A 245 21.68 -21.70 -12.12
C LEU A 245 22.59 -21.78 -13.36
N VAL A 246 23.38 -22.86 -13.43
CA VAL A 246 24.31 -23.12 -14.54
C VAL A 246 23.53 -22.98 -15.84
N SER A 247 23.84 -21.92 -16.61
CA SER A 247 23.27 -21.69 -17.92
C SER A 247 23.76 -22.78 -18.86
N GLY A 248 22.88 -23.70 -19.23
CA GLY A 248 23.21 -24.70 -20.25
C GLY A 248 22.20 -25.82 -20.49
N VAL A 249 21.22 -26.05 -19.62
CA VAL A 249 20.23 -27.12 -19.83
C VAL A 249 18.85 -26.52 -20.07
N ALA A 250 18.24 -26.83 -21.22
CA ALA A 250 16.88 -26.36 -21.50
C ALA A 250 15.93 -26.97 -20.48
N LEU A 251 15.00 -26.16 -19.96
CA LEU A 251 14.02 -26.58 -18.95
C LEU A 251 13.23 -27.83 -19.40
N GLN A 252 13.08 -28.02 -20.71
CA GLN A 252 12.42 -29.17 -21.30
C GLN A 252 13.21 -30.48 -21.09
N ASP A 253 14.54 -30.45 -21.20
CA ASP A 253 15.39 -31.64 -20.99
C ASP A 253 15.41 -32.09 -19.52
N LEU A 254 15.23 -31.14 -18.58
CA LEU A 254 15.10 -31.42 -17.14
C LEU A 254 13.73 -32.02 -16.77
N LEU A 255 12.68 -31.70 -17.53
CA LEU A 255 11.33 -32.20 -17.31
C LEU A 255 11.09 -33.57 -17.96
N GLU A 256 11.88 -33.90 -18.98
CA GLU A 256 11.83 -35.19 -19.69
C GLU A 256 12.78 -36.25 -19.11
N ALA A 257 13.67 -35.88 -18.17
CA ALA A 257 14.59 -36.80 -17.51
C ALA A 257 13.88 -37.76 -16.53
N ASP A 258 14.37 -39.00 -16.44
CA ASP A 258 13.89 -40.01 -15.50
C ASP A 258 14.03 -39.51 -14.05
N PRO A 259 12.93 -39.43 -13.26
CA PRO A 259 12.96 -38.96 -11.89
C PRO A 259 13.96 -39.68 -10.98
N ALA A 260 14.33 -40.93 -11.30
CA ALA A 260 15.31 -41.69 -10.53
C ALA A 260 16.77 -41.22 -10.70
N LEU A 261 17.06 -40.46 -11.77
CA LEU A 261 18.41 -39.94 -12.07
C LEU A 261 18.63 -38.51 -11.54
N LEU A 262 17.57 -37.82 -11.12
CA LEU A 262 17.62 -36.47 -10.57
C LEU A 262 18.03 -36.52 -9.08
N ARG A 263 19.30 -36.26 -8.77
CA ARG A 263 19.77 -36.17 -7.37
C ARG A 263 19.41 -34.82 -6.76
N VAL A 264 18.29 -34.76 -6.04
CA VAL A 264 17.98 -33.68 -5.09
C VAL A 264 18.15 -34.22 -3.68
N GLY A 265 19.34 -34.04 -3.10
CA GLY A 265 19.61 -34.41 -1.71
C GLY A 265 19.31 -33.24 -0.75
N PRO A 266 18.73 -33.49 0.44
CA PRO A 266 18.64 -32.46 1.47
C PRO A 266 20.04 -32.18 2.05
N MET A 267 20.40 -30.90 2.12
CA MET A 267 21.68 -30.48 2.71
C MET A 267 21.63 -30.67 4.23
N ALA A 268 22.42 -31.60 4.75
CA ALA A 268 22.66 -31.75 6.18
C ALA A 268 23.56 -30.60 6.68
N PRO A 269 23.45 -30.18 7.96
CA PRO A 269 24.33 -29.16 8.52
C PRO A 269 25.74 -29.74 8.71
N SER A 270 26.72 -29.24 7.95
CA SER A 270 28.13 -29.51 8.20
C SER A 270 28.60 -28.77 9.44
N SER A 271 28.72 -29.51 10.54
CA SER A 271 29.54 -29.18 11.70
C SER A 271 31.01 -29.45 11.37
N THR A 272 31.83 -28.40 11.24
CA THR A 272 33.28 -28.56 11.21
C THR A 272 33.85 -28.37 12.61
N ILE A 273 34.16 -29.50 13.24
CA ILE A 273 35.00 -29.61 14.43
C ILE A 273 36.45 -29.41 13.98
N ALA A 274 37.17 -28.47 14.60
CA ALA A 274 38.62 -28.44 14.60
C ALA A 274 39.11 -28.59 16.04
N ALA A 275 39.81 -29.69 16.32
CA ALA A 275 40.50 -29.95 17.58
C ALA A 275 42.02 -29.63 17.45
N PRO A 276 42.75 -29.45 18.57
CA PRO A 276 43.90 -28.55 18.68
C PRO A 276 45.25 -29.26 18.91
N ALA A 277 46.37 -28.50 18.86
CA ALA A 277 47.59 -28.61 19.70
C ALA A 277 48.68 -27.60 19.25
N PRO A 278 49.75 -27.31 20.03
CA PRO A 278 49.75 -26.87 21.43
C PRO A 278 50.72 -25.68 21.72
N SER A 279 50.40 -24.96 22.81
CA SER A 279 51.25 -24.29 23.82
C SER A 279 52.72 -23.93 23.53
N CYS A 280 53.08 -22.66 23.74
CA CYS A 280 54.21 -22.31 24.61
C CYS A 280 53.97 -20.99 25.38
N ARG A 281 54.40 -21.01 26.65
CA ARG A 281 54.12 -20.08 27.78
C ARG A 281 55.04 -18.83 27.81
N PRO A 282 54.82 -17.87 28.74
CA PRO A 282 55.17 -16.45 28.60
C PRO A 282 56.26 -15.88 29.57
N SER A 283 56.58 -14.59 29.35
CA SER A 283 57.01 -13.54 30.33
C SER A 283 58.47 -13.51 30.81
N PRO A 284 59.01 -12.42 31.46
CA PRO A 284 58.60 -10.98 31.56
C PRO A 284 59.74 -9.90 31.52
N GLY A 285 59.37 -8.64 31.17
CA GLY A 285 59.87 -7.33 31.72
C GLY A 285 61.35 -6.90 31.56
N PRO A 286 61.80 -5.68 31.98
CA PRO A 286 61.11 -4.50 32.56
C PRO A 286 61.35 -3.15 31.79
N THR A 287 60.40 -2.21 31.73
CA THR A 287 60.19 -1.00 32.60
C THR A 287 60.96 0.27 32.21
N SER A 288 60.23 1.32 31.79
CA SER A 288 60.19 2.68 32.40
C SER A 288 59.38 3.66 31.51
N ILE A 289 58.17 4.09 31.91
CA ILE A 289 57.83 5.35 32.66
C ILE A 289 57.54 6.50 31.68
N GLU A 290 56.26 6.73 31.33
CA GLU A 290 55.33 7.80 31.80
C GLU A 290 55.10 8.79 30.64
N ALA A 291 53.91 9.35 30.35
CA ALA A 291 52.78 9.68 31.20
C ALA A 291 51.41 9.55 30.48
N GLN A 292 50.40 9.23 31.30
CA GLN A 292 48.95 9.22 31.06
C GLN A 292 48.43 10.68 30.87
N VAL A 293 47.24 10.96 30.31
CA VAL A 293 45.91 10.84 30.95
C VAL A 293 44.83 10.84 29.83
N SER A 294 44.20 9.70 29.55
CA SER A 294 42.90 9.20 30.07
C SER A 294 41.66 9.72 29.35
N SER A 295 41.14 8.93 28.40
CA SER A 295 39.69 8.76 28.26
C SER A 295 39.40 7.26 28.11
N THR A 296 38.52 6.78 28.99
CA THR A 296 38.31 5.37 29.30
C THR A 296 37.45 4.70 28.23
N THR A 297 38.04 3.81 27.44
CA THR A 297 37.33 2.81 26.66
C THR A 297 36.74 1.76 27.62
N LYS A 298 35.41 1.67 27.69
CA LYS A 298 34.72 0.44 28.13
C LYS A 298 34.24 -0.30 26.90
N SER A 299 34.92 -1.39 26.59
CA SER A 299 34.42 -2.45 25.74
C SER A 299 33.21 -3.09 26.41
N ILE A 300 32.04 -2.93 25.79
CA ILE A 300 30.90 -3.82 26.03
C ILE A 300 30.53 -4.37 24.67
N ALA A 301 30.64 -5.69 24.55
CA ALA A 301 30.08 -6.46 23.46
C ALA A 301 28.59 -6.12 23.36
N GLY A 302 28.26 -5.26 22.41
CA GLY A 302 26.91 -4.79 22.13
C GLY A 302 26.25 -5.69 21.11
N GLU A 303 25.21 -6.38 21.56
CA GLU A 303 24.07 -6.87 20.79
C GLU A 303 23.82 -5.95 19.57
N LYS A 304 24.02 -6.46 18.34
CA LYS A 304 23.73 -5.72 17.10
C LYS A 304 22.24 -5.40 17.06
N ALA A 305 21.87 -4.17 17.44
CA ALA A 305 20.54 -3.63 17.20
C ALA A 305 20.26 -3.62 15.69
N ARG A 306 19.22 -4.33 15.26
CA ARG A 306 18.82 -4.58 13.86
C ARG A 306 18.26 -3.33 13.13
N GLY A 307 18.82 -2.12 13.39
CA GLY A 307 18.18 -0.86 12.98
C GLY A 307 19.09 0.27 12.47
N GLU A 308 20.43 0.18 12.55
CA GLU A 308 21.31 1.33 12.25
C GLU A 308 21.68 1.51 10.76
N ASP A 309 21.52 0.46 9.93
CA ASP A 309 21.91 0.44 8.51
C ASP A 309 20.74 0.46 7.50
N GLY A 310 19.53 0.82 7.91
CA GLY A 310 18.38 0.89 6.99
C GLY A 310 18.36 2.17 6.13
N VAL A 311 17.80 2.09 4.91
CA VAL A 311 17.53 3.29 4.05
C VAL A 311 16.77 4.38 4.79
N GLN A 312 15.87 4.00 5.71
CA GLN A 312 15.16 4.97 6.55
C GLN A 312 16.11 5.77 7.46
N ALA A 313 17.09 5.11 8.09
CA ALA A 313 18.11 5.76 8.91
C ALA A 313 19.00 6.65 8.05
N TYR A 314 19.36 6.19 6.84
CA TYR A 314 20.08 6.97 5.84
C TYR A 314 19.36 8.28 5.51
N VAL A 315 18.08 8.22 5.12
CA VAL A 315 17.28 9.42 4.80
C VAL A 315 17.18 10.37 6.00
N ASN A 316 17.04 9.85 7.22
CA ASN A 316 17.01 10.70 8.41
C ASN A 316 18.36 11.40 8.68
N ARG A 317 19.49 10.74 8.39
CA ARG A 317 20.82 11.37 8.48
C ARG A 317 20.99 12.46 7.41
N LEU A 318 20.55 12.19 6.18
CA LEU A 318 20.50 13.18 5.11
C LEU A 318 19.70 14.42 5.55
N LEU A 319 18.46 14.24 6.01
CA LEU A 319 17.60 15.35 6.44
C LEU A 319 18.21 16.16 7.59
N LYS A 320 18.87 15.51 8.56
CA LYS A 320 19.59 16.21 9.64
C LYS A 320 20.73 17.09 9.11
N ARG A 321 21.39 16.67 8.03
CA ARG A 321 22.49 17.40 7.39
C ARG A 321 21.98 18.58 6.56
N VAL A 322 20.86 18.43 5.85
CA VAL A 322 20.48 19.39 4.79
C VAL A 322 19.27 20.27 5.12
N ALA A 323 18.38 19.87 6.03
CA ALA A 323 17.09 20.57 6.20
C ALA A 323 17.23 21.99 6.77
N GLU A 324 17.93 22.15 7.89
CA GLU A 324 18.13 23.46 8.52
C GLU A 324 18.96 24.40 7.62
N PRO A 325 20.10 23.97 7.04
CA PRO A 325 20.85 24.82 6.09
C PRO A 325 20.07 25.20 4.83
N ALA A 326 19.12 24.37 4.39
CA ALA A 326 18.23 24.67 3.27
C ALA A 326 17.09 25.64 3.63
N GLY A 327 17.02 26.14 4.87
CA GLY A 327 15.94 27.01 5.35
C GLY A 327 14.64 26.27 5.70
N VAL A 328 14.66 24.95 5.80
CA VAL A 328 13.51 24.14 6.19
C VAL A 328 13.47 24.03 7.72
N ASN A 329 12.76 24.97 8.34
CA ASN A 329 12.68 25.13 9.81
C ASN A 329 11.87 24.03 10.53
N THR A 330 11.28 23.09 9.80
CA THR A 330 10.54 21.97 10.40
C THR A 330 11.45 20.76 10.55
N SER A 331 11.30 20.02 11.66
CA SER A 331 12.06 18.80 11.94
C SER A 331 11.59 17.64 11.05
N LEU A 332 12.00 17.67 9.78
CA LEU A 332 11.65 16.65 8.80
C LEU A 332 12.26 15.30 9.17
N THR A 333 11.53 14.24 8.85
CA THR A 333 11.98 12.85 8.92
C THR A 333 11.64 12.15 7.62
N SER A 334 12.14 10.93 7.42
CA SER A 334 11.72 10.05 6.32
C SER A 334 10.18 9.90 6.21
N HIS A 335 9.45 9.96 7.32
CA HIS A 335 7.98 9.93 7.32
C HIS A 335 7.33 11.25 6.86
N SER A 336 8.08 12.34 6.85
CA SER A 336 7.62 13.64 6.37
C SER A 336 7.34 13.65 4.86
N PHE A 337 8.16 12.96 4.06
CA PHE A 337 7.89 12.79 2.61
C PHE A 337 6.58 12.04 2.36
N ARG A 338 6.35 10.96 3.12
CA ARG A 338 5.11 10.19 3.05
C ARG A 338 3.90 11.04 3.38
N ARG A 339 3.97 11.83 4.46
CA ARG A 339 2.88 12.71 4.86
C ARG A 339 2.68 13.84 3.86
N GLY A 340 3.78 14.45 3.44
CA GLY A 340 3.86 15.57 2.49
C GLY A 340 3.22 15.26 1.16
N GLY A 341 3.77 14.28 0.44
CA GLY A 341 3.24 13.87 -0.87
C GLY A 341 1.78 13.43 -0.78
N ALA A 342 1.38 12.72 0.29
CA ALA A 342 -0.02 12.32 0.47
C ALA A 342 -0.96 13.50 0.68
N GLN A 343 -0.53 14.49 1.47
CA GLN A 343 -1.30 15.71 1.70
C GLN A 343 -1.38 16.56 0.44
N HIS A 344 -0.28 16.67 -0.30
CA HIS A 344 -0.21 17.36 -1.58
C HIS A 344 -1.18 16.73 -2.60
N ALA A 345 -1.10 15.41 -2.81
CA ALA A 345 -2.02 14.70 -3.70
C ALA A 345 -3.49 14.79 -3.24
N ASN A 346 -3.76 14.68 -1.93
CA ASN A 346 -5.12 14.81 -1.41
C ASN A 346 -5.65 16.25 -1.45
N GLY A 347 -4.81 17.24 -1.78
CA GLY A 347 -5.24 18.61 -2.02
C GLY A 347 -5.97 18.80 -3.35
N ASP A 348 -5.84 17.86 -4.30
CA ASP A 348 -6.56 17.87 -5.56
C ASP A 348 -7.89 17.10 -5.44
N ASP A 349 -9.01 17.80 -5.63
CA ASP A 349 -10.37 17.25 -5.52
C ASP A 349 -10.68 16.18 -6.59
N ARG A 350 -9.91 16.12 -7.68
CA ARG A 350 -10.07 15.15 -8.78
C ARG A 350 -9.44 13.81 -8.44
N LEU A 351 -8.61 13.72 -7.39
CA LEU A 351 -7.99 12.48 -6.94
C LEU A 351 -8.83 11.76 -5.88
N ALA A 352 -9.19 10.51 -6.17
CA ALA A 352 -9.77 9.65 -5.15
C ALA A 352 -8.71 9.28 -4.10
N ALA A 353 -9.10 9.32 -2.82
CA ALA A 353 -8.21 8.90 -1.73
C ALA A 353 -7.73 7.45 -1.88
N GLN A 354 -8.53 6.61 -2.56
CA GLN A 354 -8.17 5.23 -2.89
C GLN A 354 -6.89 5.16 -3.73
N TRP A 355 -6.79 5.95 -4.80
CA TRP A 355 -5.62 5.97 -5.68
C TRP A 355 -4.33 6.40 -4.96
N ILE A 356 -4.45 7.34 -4.02
CA ILE A 356 -3.33 7.75 -3.14
C ILE A 356 -2.91 6.60 -2.22
N PHE A 357 -3.88 5.89 -1.64
CA PHE A 357 -3.60 4.73 -0.79
C PHE A 357 -2.99 3.57 -1.58
N ASP A 358 -3.40 3.39 -2.83
CA ASP A 358 -2.92 2.35 -3.73
C ASP A 358 -1.48 2.62 -4.18
N ARG A 359 -1.16 3.84 -4.64
CA ARG A 359 0.24 4.25 -4.92
C ARG A 359 1.13 4.11 -3.69
N GLY A 360 0.60 4.46 -2.52
CA GLY A 360 1.30 4.28 -1.25
C GLY A 360 1.46 2.82 -0.81
N ALA A 361 0.71 1.88 -1.41
CA ALA A 361 0.56 0.51 -0.95
C ALA A 361 0.18 0.43 0.54
N TRP A 362 -0.79 1.25 0.97
CA TRP A 362 -1.23 1.35 2.37
C TRP A 362 -2.44 0.48 2.69
N ASP A 363 -3.08 -0.08 1.66
CA ASP A 363 -4.23 -0.92 1.83
C ASP A 363 -3.85 -2.40 1.91
N MET A 364 -4.16 -3.04 3.04
CA MET A 364 -3.70 -4.40 3.36
C MET A 364 -4.86 -5.40 3.50
N SER A 365 -6.09 -5.02 3.15
CA SER A 365 -7.21 -5.96 3.19
C SER A 365 -7.29 -6.80 1.91
N LYS A 366 -7.62 -8.09 2.01
CA LYS A 366 -7.78 -8.99 0.84
C LYS A 366 -8.86 -8.51 -0.13
N VAL A 367 -9.87 -7.82 0.39
CA VAL A 367 -10.93 -7.21 -0.42
C VAL A 367 -10.34 -6.10 -1.27
N ASN A 368 -9.46 -5.27 -0.71
CA ASN A 368 -8.80 -4.19 -1.44
C ASN A 368 -7.75 -4.68 -2.44
N LYS A 369 -7.12 -5.85 -2.23
CA LYS A 369 -6.37 -6.51 -3.31
C LYS A 369 -7.28 -6.88 -4.48
N GLY A 370 -8.47 -7.43 -4.21
CA GLY A 370 -9.46 -7.73 -5.25
C GLY A 370 -9.96 -6.50 -5.99
N PHE A 371 -10.17 -5.37 -5.29
CA PHE A 371 -10.47 -4.09 -5.93
C PHE A 371 -9.27 -3.53 -6.70
N ALA A 372 -8.04 -3.69 -6.22
CA ALA A 372 -6.83 -3.30 -6.96
C ALA A 372 -6.74 -4.05 -8.31
N TYR A 373 -7.04 -5.35 -8.38
CA TYR A 373 -7.08 -6.08 -9.66
C TYR A 373 -8.15 -5.58 -10.65
N VAL A 374 -9.17 -4.86 -10.18
CA VAL A 374 -10.29 -4.35 -11.00
C VAL A 374 -10.18 -2.85 -11.28
N TYR A 375 -9.52 -2.08 -10.40
CA TYR A 375 -9.52 -0.61 -10.39
C TYR A 375 -8.13 0.04 -10.30
N ASN A 376 -7.03 -0.70 -10.08
CA ASN A 376 -5.68 -0.15 -10.30
C ASN A 376 -5.31 -0.37 -11.75
N THR A 377 -5.65 0.60 -12.60
CA THR A 377 -5.00 0.69 -13.90
C THR A 377 -3.81 1.64 -13.78
N PRO A 378 -2.83 1.57 -14.71
CA PRO A 378 -1.78 2.58 -14.81
C PRO A 378 -2.35 4.02 -14.92
N ARG A 379 -3.62 4.18 -15.33
CA ARG A 379 -4.28 5.48 -15.48
C ARG A 379 -4.45 6.22 -14.17
N GLU A 380 -4.91 5.56 -13.10
CA GLU A 380 -5.13 6.19 -11.80
C GLU A 380 -3.80 6.64 -11.19
N ASP A 381 -2.77 5.78 -11.27
CA ASP A 381 -1.43 6.11 -10.79
C ASP A 381 -0.83 7.31 -11.56
N ARG A 382 -1.00 7.35 -12.88
CA ARG A 382 -0.59 8.50 -13.72
C ARG A 382 -1.21 9.80 -13.23
N LYS A 383 -2.49 9.81 -12.83
CA LYS A 383 -3.12 11.01 -12.27
C LYS A 383 -2.47 11.45 -10.97
N VAL A 384 -2.17 10.51 -10.08
CA VAL A 384 -1.47 10.83 -8.81
C VAL A 384 -0.05 11.35 -9.10
N ALA A 385 0.67 10.74 -10.02
CA ALA A 385 2.02 11.15 -10.40
C ALA A 385 2.04 12.58 -10.99
N ARG A 386 1.07 12.93 -11.84
CA ARG A 386 0.90 14.29 -12.37
C ARG A 386 0.79 15.34 -11.26
N VAL A 387 -0.10 15.10 -10.30
CA VAL A 387 -0.31 16.02 -9.17
C VAL A 387 0.96 16.16 -8.33
N LEU A 388 1.70 15.08 -8.08
CA LEU A 388 2.97 15.15 -7.35
C LEU A 388 4.05 15.96 -8.09
N SER A 389 3.99 15.99 -9.41
CA SER A 389 4.85 16.79 -10.29
C SER A 389 4.29 18.19 -10.58
N GLY A 390 3.24 18.63 -9.88
CA GLY A 390 2.67 19.98 -10.00
C GLY A 390 1.73 20.18 -11.20
N TRP A 391 1.35 19.11 -11.90
CA TRP A 391 0.33 19.16 -12.95
C TRP A 391 -1.07 18.94 -12.39
N GLU A 392 -2.09 19.35 -13.13
CA GLU A 392 -3.45 18.92 -12.83
C GLU A 392 -3.62 17.41 -13.09
N ALA A 393 -4.51 16.74 -12.32
CA ALA A 393 -4.74 15.30 -12.45
C ALA A 393 -5.10 14.84 -13.88
N ASP A 394 -5.82 15.67 -14.64
CA ASP A 394 -6.27 15.37 -16.01
C ASP A 394 -5.34 15.93 -17.11
N ALA A 395 -4.25 16.60 -16.74
CA ALA A 395 -3.25 17.05 -17.69
C ALA A 395 -2.62 15.87 -18.44
N ALA A 396 -2.10 16.13 -19.64
CA ALA A 396 -1.38 15.14 -20.44
C ALA A 396 0.06 15.63 -20.69
N PRO A 397 0.92 15.65 -19.65
CA PRO A 397 2.30 16.09 -19.82
C PRO A 397 3.04 15.14 -20.76
N VAL A 398 3.79 15.72 -21.70
CA VAL A 398 4.61 14.97 -22.64
C VAL A 398 5.93 14.62 -21.97
N VAL A 399 6.28 13.34 -21.95
CA VAL A 399 7.63 12.91 -21.61
C VAL A 399 8.48 13.12 -22.85
N LEU A 400 9.50 13.97 -22.74
CA LEU A 400 10.38 14.29 -23.86
C LEU A 400 11.11 13.04 -24.35
N ASP A 401 11.18 12.95 -25.67
CA ASP A 401 11.97 11.99 -26.42
C ASP A 401 12.74 12.74 -27.50
N THR A 402 13.94 12.25 -27.83
CA THR A 402 14.81 12.84 -28.85
C THR A 402 14.29 12.61 -30.26
N ALA A 403 13.34 11.68 -30.46
CA ALA A 403 12.79 11.34 -31.78
C ALA A 403 12.13 12.52 -32.52
N ALA A 404 11.70 13.56 -31.79
CA ALA A 404 11.12 14.76 -32.40
C ALA A 404 12.16 15.79 -32.90
N LEU A 405 13.44 15.61 -32.57
CA LEU A 405 14.53 16.48 -33.01
C LEU A 405 15.00 16.08 -34.41
N ASP A 406 15.73 16.97 -35.09
CA ASP A 406 16.35 16.65 -36.38
C ASP A 406 17.37 15.51 -36.26
N HIS A 407 17.63 14.82 -37.37
CA HIS A 407 18.49 13.64 -37.36
C HIS A 407 19.92 13.94 -36.85
N GLY A 408 20.48 15.11 -37.16
CA GLY A 408 21.79 15.51 -36.67
C GLY A 408 21.80 15.78 -35.16
N ALA A 409 20.74 16.37 -34.60
CA ALA A 409 20.57 16.48 -33.16
C ALA A 409 20.40 15.12 -32.49
N GLN A 410 19.65 14.19 -33.09
CA GLN A 410 19.49 12.82 -32.58
C GLN A 410 20.82 12.08 -32.49
N GLU A 411 21.64 12.11 -33.55
CA GLU A 411 22.96 11.46 -33.55
C GLU A 411 23.90 12.06 -32.50
N ARG A 412 23.94 13.39 -32.38
CA ARG A 412 24.74 14.08 -31.36
C ARG A 412 24.29 13.71 -29.94
N LEU A 413 22.99 13.66 -29.68
CA LEU A 413 22.45 13.26 -28.37
C LEU A 413 22.68 11.77 -28.07
N ALA A 414 22.62 10.90 -29.08
CA ALA A 414 22.96 9.49 -28.92
C ALA A 414 24.45 9.31 -28.56
N CYS A 415 25.34 10.05 -29.22
CA CYS A 415 26.77 10.08 -28.89
C CYS A 415 27.00 10.62 -27.47
N LEU A 416 26.38 11.73 -27.12
CA LEU A 416 26.41 12.30 -25.76
C LEU A 416 25.94 11.30 -24.70
N SER A 417 24.84 10.59 -24.96
CA SER A 417 24.30 9.57 -24.04
C SER A 417 25.32 8.47 -23.73
N GLN A 418 26.17 8.08 -24.68
CA GLN A 418 27.20 7.06 -24.44
C GLN A 418 28.30 7.58 -23.50
N PHE A 419 28.71 8.84 -23.63
CA PHE A 419 29.69 9.46 -22.74
C PHE A 419 29.14 9.71 -21.33
N LEU A 420 27.92 10.22 -21.24
CA LEU A 420 27.24 10.51 -19.97
C LEU A 420 27.03 9.26 -19.12
N PHE A 421 26.61 8.16 -19.76
CA PHE A 421 26.13 6.95 -19.09
C PHE A 421 27.06 5.75 -19.26
N SER A 422 28.35 5.97 -19.53
CA SER A 422 29.35 4.92 -19.76
C SER A 422 29.45 3.87 -18.63
N THR A 423 29.06 4.22 -17.40
CA THR A 423 29.00 3.30 -16.25
C THR A 423 27.75 2.42 -16.21
N CYS A 424 26.82 2.59 -17.15
CA CYS A 424 25.58 1.83 -17.21
C CYS A 424 25.06 1.59 -18.64
N THR A 425 25.94 1.65 -19.64
CA THR A 425 25.64 1.33 -21.04
C THR A 425 26.77 0.53 -21.68
N GLY A 426 26.45 -0.42 -22.56
CA GLY A 426 27.43 -1.22 -23.29
C GLY A 426 28.27 -2.17 -22.42
N LEU A 427 27.85 -2.48 -21.19
CA LEU A 427 28.56 -3.39 -20.29
C LEU A 427 28.19 -4.85 -20.58
N LYS A 428 29.11 -5.79 -20.30
CA LYS A 428 28.87 -7.24 -20.53
C LYS A 428 27.74 -7.81 -19.69
N GLU A 429 27.61 -7.36 -18.45
CA GLU A 429 26.57 -7.84 -17.53
C GLU A 429 25.29 -7.01 -17.66
N ASN A 430 24.18 -7.67 -18.02
CA ASN A 430 22.91 -6.98 -18.30
C ASN A 430 22.33 -6.24 -17.09
N ASN A 431 22.56 -6.72 -15.87
CA ASN A 431 22.09 -6.10 -14.63
C ASN A 431 22.78 -4.76 -14.30
N LEU A 432 23.93 -4.46 -14.93
CA LEU A 432 24.65 -3.19 -14.79
C LEU A 432 24.16 -2.12 -15.78
N ASN A 433 23.43 -2.55 -16.81
CA ASN A 433 22.98 -1.68 -17.90
C ASN A 433 21.59 -1.10 -17.63
N VAL A 434 21.36 0.10 -18.15
CA VAL A 434 20.05 0.75 -18.28
C VAL A 434 19.63 0.67 -19.75
N SER A 435 18.34 0.44 -20.02
CA SER A 435 17.83 0.36 -21.39
C SER A 435 18.07 1.65 -22.17
N SER A 436 18.38 1.55 -23.47
CA SER A 436 18.61 2.71 -24.34
C SER A 436 17.46 3.72 -24.30
N ASN A 437 16.20 3.27 -24.36
CA ASN A 437 15.03 4.16 -24.30
C ASN A 437 14.97 5.01 -23.03
N VAL A 438 15.39 4.44 -21.88
CA VAL A 438 15.49 5.20 -20.63
C VAL A 438 16.61 6.23 -20.73
N LEU A 439 17.79 5.83 -21.23
CA LEU A 439 18.94 6.73 -21.36
C LEU A 439 18.64 7.89 -22.32
N THR A 440 17.88 7.66 -23.39
CA THR A 440 17.41 8.70 -24.32
C THR A 440 16.57 9.75 -23.60
N VAL A 441 15.55 9.33 -22.83
CA VAL A 441 14.71 10.24 -22.05
C VAL A 441 15.53 10.98 -20.99
N LEU A 442 16.41 10.28 -20.26
CA LEU A 442 17.27 10.91 -19.25
C LEU A 442 18.21 11.95 -19.88
N THR A 443 18.76 11.66 -21.06
CA THR A 443 19.61 12.58 -21.83
C THR A 443 18.83 13.83 -22.21
N ALA A 444 17.61 13.69 -22.74
CA ALA A 444 16.75 14.81 -23.09
C ALA A 444 16.49 15.73 -21.88
N TYR A 445 16.13 15.18 -20.72
CA TYR A 445 15.90 15.99 -19.52
C TYR A 445 17.17 16.59 -18.91
N LEU A 446 18.32 15.93 -19.07
CA LEU A 446 19.59 16.50 -18.63
C LEU A 446 19.99 17.69 -19.50
N VAL A 447 19.93 17.55 -20.83
CA VAL A 447 20.25 18.63 -21.78
C VAL A 447 19.27 19.78 -21.66
N ARG A 448 17.96 19.49 -21.54
CA ARG A 448 16.93 20.51 -21.34
C ARG A 448 17.23 21.42 -20.16
N TYR A 449 17.63 20.86 -19.02
CA TYR A 449 17.84 21.60 -17.78
C TYR A 449 19.30 21.94 -17.49
N TYR A 450 20.25 21.55 -18.36
CA TYR A 450 21.67 21.86 -18.20
C TYR A 450 21.96 23.37 -18.02
N PRO A 451 21.34 24.30 -18.79
CA PRO A 451 21.57 25.72 -18.59
C PRO A 451 21.16 26.22 -17.21
N GLN A 452 20.06 25.69 -16.66
CA GLN A 452 19.54 26.05 -15.35
C GLN A 452 20.41 25.47 -14.23
N LEU A 453 20.90 24.24 -14.42
CA LEU A 453 21.87 23.61 -13.52
C LEU A 453 23.18 24.39 -13.47
N LYS A 454 23.70 24.79 -14.64
CA LYS A 454 24.90 25.63 -14.77
C LYS A 454 24.72 27.01 -14.13
N ALA A 455 23.56 27.63 -14.31
CA ALA A 455 23.24 28.91 -13.68
C ALA A 455 23.11 28.80 -12.15
N LEU A 456 22.63 27.67 -11.64
CA LEU A 456 22.48 27.44 -10.20
C LEU A 456 23.82 27.27 -9.49
N ALA A 457 24.73 26.49 -10.08
CA ALA A 457 26.02 26.16 -9.47
C ALA A 457 27.06 25.89 -10.58
N PRO A 458 27.70 26.93 -11.14
CA PRO A 458 28.58 26.79 -12.31
C PRO A 458 29.81 25.92 -12.02
N ASP A 459 30.34 25.98 -10.80
CA ASP A 459 31.53 25.24 -10.36
C ASP A 459 31.18 23.86 -9.76
N ALA A 460 29.95 23.37 -9.96
CA ALA A 460 29.51 22.11 -9.40
C ALA A 460 30.09 20.91 -10.19
N PRO A 461 30.54 19.83 -9.51
CA PRO A 461 31.11 18.67 -10.19
C PRO A 461 30.25 18.05 -11.30
N VAL A 462 28.92 18.16 -11.21
CA VAL A 462 28.02 17.69 -12.27
C VAL A 462 28.07 18.57 -13.52
N VAL A 463 28.27 19.87 -13.37
CA VAL A 463 28.34 20.83 -14.49
C VAL A 463 29.62 20.59 -15.27
N ASP A 464 30.74 20.40 -14.58
CA ASP A 464 32.02 20.01 -15.19
C ASP A 464 31.88 18.69 -15.93
N ARG A 465 31.35 17.65 -15.27
CA ARG A 465 31.18 16.32 -15.87
C ARG A 465 30.30 16.35 -17.12
N VAL A 466 29.18 17.06 -17.09
CA VAL A 466 28.30 17.19 -18.27
C VAL A 466 28.97 18.03 -19.35
N GLY A 467 29.68 19.10 -18.99
CA GLY A 467 30.47 19.93 -19.92
C GLY A 467 31.54 19.15 -20.67
N GLU A 468 32.30 18.30 -19.97
CA GLU A 468 33.29 17.40 -20.57
C GLU A 468 32.65 16.41 -21.55
N CYS A 469 31.49 15.85 -21.19
CA CYS A 469 30.75 14.93 -22.06
C CYS A 469 30.19 15.65 -23.30
N LEU A 470 29.70 16.88 -23.15
CA LEU A 470 29.26 17.72 -24.27
C LEU A 470 30.42 17.99 -25.23
N GLY A 471 31.59 18.38 -24.71
CA GLY A 471 32.79 18.60 -25.52
C GLY A 471 33.24 17.32 -26.25
N SER A 472 33.19 16.18 -25.57
CA SER A 472 33.54 14.87 -26.15
C SER A 472 32.56 14.44 -27.26
N ALA A 473 31.29 14.83 -27.16
CA ALA A 473 30.26 14.61 -28.18
C ALA A 473 30.28 15.66 -29.31
N GLY A 474 31.21 16.62 -29.27
CA GLY A 474 31.27 17.72 -30.25
C GLY A 474 30.10 18.71 -30.15
N ILE A 475 29.46 18.81 -28.98
CA ILE A 475 28.35 19.73 -28.74
C ILE A 475 28.91 20.99 -28.06
N SER A 476 28.86 22.11 -28.75
CA SER A 476 29.27 23.40 -28.17
C SER A 476 28.28 23.89 -27.12
N GLU A 477 28.67 24.83 -26.28
CA GLU A 477 27.76 25.42 -25.28
C GLU A 477 26.55 26.11 -25.94
N THR A 478 26.75 26.73 -27.11
CA THR A 478 25.68 27.33 -27.92
C THR A 478 24.73 26.26 -28.48
N ASP A 479 25.26 25.12 -28.92
CA ASP A 479 24.44 24.00 -29.37
C ASP A 479 23.63 23.38 -28.22
N ALA A 480 24.25 23.23 -27.04
CA ALA A 480 23.57 22.73 -25.85
C ALA A 480 22.40 23.65 -25.44
N LEU A 481 22.58 24.98 -25.53
CA LEU A 481 21.52 25.96 -25.33
C LEU A 481 20.42 25.84 -26.39
N ALA A 482 20.78 25.71 -27.67
CA ALA A 482 19.81 25.52 -28.75
C ALA A 482 18.98 24.24 -28.57
N LEU A 483 19.63 23.13 -28.20
CA LEU A 483 18.96 21.86 -27.86
C LEU A 483 18.04 22.01 -26.65
N SER A 484 18.46 22.74 -25.61
CA SER A 484 17.62 23.03 -24.45
C SER A 484 16.36 23.82 -24.83
N VAL A 485 16.48 24.82 -25.71
CA VAL A 485 15.34 25.60 -26.23
C VAL A 485 14.39 24.71 -27.04
N ALA A 486 14.91 23.92 -27.99
CA ALA A 486 14.10 23.01 -28.79
C ALA A 486 13.32 21.99 -27.92
N LEU A 487 13.97 21.46 -26.87
CA LEU A 487 13.33 20.55 -25.92
C LEU A 487 12.28 21.24 -25.03
N ASN A 488 12.43 22.55 -24.75
CA ASN A 488 11.41 23.33 -24.05
C ASN A 488 10.19 23.64 -24.93
N GLU A 489 10.41 23.88 -26.23
CA GLU A 489 9.34 24.04 -27.22
C GLU A 489 8.53 22.74 -27.35
N GLN A 490 9.20 21.58 -27.44
CA GLN A 490 8.54 20.28 -27.45
C GLN A 490 7.73 20.00 -26.17
N ALA A 491 8.18 20.53 -25.02
CA ALA A 491 7.47 20.36 -23.75
C ALA A 491 6.23 21.25 -23.62
N SER A 492 6.08 22.25 -24.47
CA SER A 492 4.96 23.17 -24.43
C SER A 492 3.73 22.56 -25.11
N PRO A 493 2.54 22.60 -24.47
CA PRO A 493 1.34 22.10 -25.11
C PRO A 493 1.00 22.96 -26.34
N VAL A 494 0.95 22.34 -27.52
CA VAL A 494 0.43 22.97 -28.74
C VAL A 494 -1.04 23.33 -28.51
N GLU A 495 -1.38 24.61 -28.59
CA GLU A 495 -2.79 25.02 -28.66
C GLU A 495 -3.42 24.40 -29.92
N PRO A 496 -4.67 23.91 -29.87
CA PRO A 496 -5.28 23.25 -31.02
C PRO A 496 -5.47 24.26 -32.15
N VAL A 497 -4.55 24.22 -33.12
CA VAL A 497 -4.75 24.81 -34.44
C VAL A 497 -5.87 24.01 -35.10
N LYS A 498 -6.91 24.72 -35.54
CA LYS A 498 -7.99 24.17 -36.35
C LYS A 498 -7.41 23.76 -37.71
N GLU A 499 -6.91 22.54 -37.83
CA GLU A 499 -6.52 22.00 -39.14
C GLU A 499 -7.75 21.46 -39.87
N GLN A 500 -7.94 22.00 -41.07
CA GLN A 500 -8.99 21.69 -42.01
C GLN A 500 -8.83 20.25 -42.51
N GLU A 501 -9.95 19.53 -42.49
CA GLU A 501 -10.05 18.16 -42.99
C GLU A 501 -10.03 18.11 -44.52
N GLN A 502 -9.07 17.40 -45.09
CA GLN A 502 -9.11 16.75 -46.41
C GLN A 502 -7.87 15.83 -46.47
N GLU A 503 -7.90 14.54 -46.80
CA GLU A 503 -8.86 13.73 -47.52
C GLU A 503 -8.40 12.26 -47.34
N ASP A 504 -9.00 11.48 -46.41
CA ASP A 504 -8.70 10.04 -46.29
C ASP A 504 -9.85 9.22 -45.62
N LYS A 505 -11.08 9.78 -45.62
CA LYS A 505 -12.21 9.27 -44.81
C LYS A 505 -13.08 8.20 -45.48
N THR A 506 -12.82 7.82 -46.72
CA THR A 506 -13.82 7.06 -47.49
C THR A 506 -13.82 5.55 -47.19
N HIS A 507 -12.68 4.96 -46.79
CA HIS A 507 -12.59 3.53 -46.50
C HIS A 507 -12.83 3.16 -45.02
N THR A 508 -12.40 4.00 -44.08
CA THR A 508 -12.55 3.77 -42.62
C THR A 508 -13.99 3.95 -42.13
N CYS A 509 -14.78 4.81 -42.80
CA CYS A 509 -16.17 5.11 -42.43
C CYS A 509 -17.12 3.92 -42.70
N GLN A 510 -16.88 3.14 -43.76
CA GLN A 510 -17.71 1.97 -44.09
C GLN A 510 -17.48 0.82 -43.11
N VAL A 511 -16.21 0.58 -42.72
CA VAL A 511 -15.85 -0.48 -41.76
C VAL A 511 -16.41 -0.17 -40.37
N HIS A 512 -16.37 1.11 -39.94
CA HIS A 512 -16.93 1.54 -38.67
C HIS A 512 -18.46 1.42 -38.62
N HIS A 513 -19.16 1.77 -39.71
CA HIS A 513 -20.62 1.58 -39.80
C HIS A 513 -21.02 0.10 -39.80
N HIS A 514 -20.25 -0.76 -40.47
CA HIS A 514 -20.51 -2.20 -40.44
C HIS A 514 -20.27 -2.79 -39.04
N LEU A 515 -19.19 -2.39 -38.35
CA LEU A 515 -18.92 -2.80 -36.97
C LEU A 515 -20.03 -2.39 -36.01
N LEU A 516 -20.55 -1.17 -36.12
CA LEU A 516 -21.68 -0.71 -35.29
C LEU A 516 -22.96 -1.51 -35.57
N ALA A 517 -23.26 -1.79 -36.84
CA ALA A 517 -24.43 -2.61 -37.21
C ALA A 517 -24.33 -4.04 -36.65
N VAL A 518 -23.14 -4.66 -36.72
CA VAL A 518 -22.90 -6.00 -36.15
C VAL A 518 -23.02 -5.99 -34.63
N ILE A 519 -22.55 -4.94 -33.95
CA ILE A 519 -22.70 -4.78 -32.49
C ILE A 519 -24.18 -4.66 -32.11
N ASP A 520 -24.95 -3.85 -32.85
CA ASP A 520 -26.39 -3.69 -32.59
C ASP A 520 -27.16 -5.00 -32.82
N GLU A 521 -26.80 -5.76 -33.86
CA GLU A 521 -27.37 -7.08 -34.14
C GLU A 521 -27.01 -8.11 -33.05
N LEU A 522 -25.78 -8.09 -32.53
CA LEU A 522 -25.37 -8.91 -31.40
C LEU A 522 -26.10 -8.54 -30.10
N ILE A 523 -26.36 -7.26 -29.87
CA ILE A 523 -27.13 -6.79 -28.71
C ILE A 523 -28.58 -7.25 -28.83
N ALA A 524 -29.18 -7.15 -30.02
CA ALA A 524 -30.53 -7.64 -30.28
C ALA A 524 -30.64 -9.16 -30.10
N SER A 525 -29.67 -9.92 -30.61
CA SER A 525 -29.57 -11.37 -30.45
C SER A 525 -29.43 -11.78 -28.98
N ASN A 526 -28.56 -11.10 -28.21
CA ASN A 526 -28.40 -11.36 -26.79
C ASN A 526 -29.67 -11.05 -25.98
N ARG A 527 -30.42 -10.01 -26.34
CA ARG A 527 -31.72 -9.71 -25.73
C ARG A 527 -32.75 -10.80 -26.05
N ALA A 528 -32.79 -11.29 -27.29
CA ALA A 528 -33.67 -12.39 -27.69
C ALA A 528 -33.31 -13.71 -26.98
N LEU A 529 -32.02 -14.04 -26.86
CA LEU A 529 -31.55 -15.21 -26.12
C LEU A 529 -31.89 -15.11 -24.63
N SER A 530 -31.73 -13.93 -24.02
CA SER A 530 -32.10 -13.68 -22.63
C SER A 530 -33.61 -13.91 -22.40
N ALA A 531 -34.46 -13.41 -23.30
CA ALA A 531 -35.90 -13.63 -23.24
C ALA A 531 -36.29 -15.11 -23.41
N ARG A 532 -35.63 -15.84 -24.31
CA ARG A 532 -35.82 -17.29 -24.48
C ARG A 532 -35.40 -18.05 -23.23
N LEU A 533 -34.33 -17.63 -22.57
CA LEU A 533 -33.86 -18.23 -21.33
C LEU A 533 -34.88 -18.03 -20.19
N THR A 534 -35.51 -16.86 -20.12
CA THR A 534 -36.61 -16.62 -19.15
C THR A 534 -37.83 -17.52 -19.41
N ILE A 535 -38.17 -17.75 -20.69
CA ILE A 535 -39.26 -18.66 -21.07
C ILE A 535 -38.90 -20.10 -20.67
N VAL A 536 -37.69 -20.57 -20.98
CA VAL A 536 -37.20 -21.91 -20.62
C VAL A 536 -37.19 -22.09 -19.10
N GLU A 537 -36.71 -21.10 -18.34
CA GLU A 537 -36.74 -21.11 -16.88
C GLU A 537 -38.18 -21.20 -16.35
N SER A 538 -39.13 -20.48 -16.96
CA SER A 538 -40.55 -20.52 -16.56
C SER A 538 -41.21 -21.89 -16.86
N VAL A 539 -40.80 -22.56 -17.95
CA VAL A 539 -41.27 -23.91 -18.30
C VAL A 539 -40.65 -24.96 -17.38
N LEU A 540 -39.38 -24.80 -17.00
CA LEU A 540 -38.70 -25.66 -16.03
C LEU A 540 -39.36 -25.59 -14.64
N LEU A 541 -39.76 -24.38 -14.23
CA LEU A 541 -40.46 -24.14 -12.97
C LEU A 541 -41.90 -24.67 -12.98
N LYS A 542 -42.61 -24.61 -14.12
CA LYS A 542 -43.94 -25.23 -14.29
C LYS A 542 -43.88 -26.75 -14.34
N SER A 543 -42.83 -27.34 -14.92
CA SER A 543 -42.59 -28.79 -14.93
C SER A 543 -42.37 -29.35 -13.51
N LYS A 544 -41.60 -28.64 -12.68
CA LYS A 544 -41.41 -28.99 -11.25
C LYS A 544 -42.69 -28.90 -10.41
N ARG A 545 -43.69 -28.13 -10.85
CA ARG A 545 -44.96 -27.96 -10.13
C ARG A 545 -45.99 -29.05 -10.44
N LYS A 546 -45.80 -29.84 -11.51
CA LYS A 546 -46.68 -30.96 -11.91
C LYS A 546 -46.34 -32.31 -11.24
N GLN A 547 -45.35 -32.38 -10.35
CA GLN A 547 -44.87 -33.62 -9.72
C GLN A 547 -45.15 -33.75 -8.21
N ALA A 548 -46.12 -33.01 -7.64
CA ALA A 548 -46.56 -33.21 -6.27
C ALA A 548 -48.08 -33.49 -6.23
N PRO A 549 -48.55 -34.60 -5.61
CA PRO A 549 -49.99 -34.91 -5.50
C PRO A 549 -50.73 -34.01 -4.51
N GLU A 550 -52.03 -33.89 -4.77
CA GLU A 550 -53.07 -33.13 -4.07
C GLU A 550 -53.21 -33.47 -2.59
N GLU A 551 -53.32 -32.43 -1.74
CA GLU A 551 -54.26 -32.40 -0.61
C GLU A 551 -54.88 -30.99 -0.51
N GLN A 552 -56.20 -30.93 -0.60
CA GLN A 552 -57.11 -29.83 -0.26
C GLN A 552 -58.15 -30.41 0.73
N PRO A 553 -59.00 -29.62 1.44
CA PRO A 553 -59.00 -28.17 1.68
C PRO A 553 -59.35 -27.75 3.14
N GLN A 554 -58.98 -26.53 3.55
CA GLN A 554 -59.94 -25.66 4.26
C GLN A 554 -59.57 -24.17 4.17
N GLU A 555 -60.50 -23.43 3.55
CA GLU A 555 -60.69 -21.98 3.44
C GLU A 555 -60.91 -21.33 4.82
N GLN A 556 -60.81 -20.03 5.11
CA GLN A 556 -60.30 -18.79 4.50
C GLN A 556 -60.53 -17.74 5.62
N THR A 557 -59.60 -16.82 5.90
CA THR A 557 -59.88 -15.37 5.87
C THR A 557 -58.61 -14.50 5.99
N THR A 558 -58.26 -13.90 4.85
CA THR A 558 -57.89 -12.49 4.60
C THR A 558 -56.70 -11.78 5.28
N LEU A 559 -55.76 -11.39 4.40
CA LEU A 559 -55.12 -10.05 4.22
C LEU A 559 -54.26 -9.55 5.41
N ASP A 560 -52.96 -9.22 5.32
CA ASP A 560 -52.34 -8.30 4.37
C ASP A 560 -50.79 -8.25 4.56
N GLN A 561 -50.08 -8.00 3.46
CA GLN A 561 -48.74 -7.38 3.31
C GLN A 561 -47.51 -7.97 4.03
N GLU A 562 -46.66 -8.63 3.22
CA GLU A 562 -45.26 -8.95 3.56
C GLU A 562 -44.40 -7.70 3.84
N PRO A 563 -43.63 -7.67 4.93
CA PRO A 563 -42.53 -6.72 5.08
C PRO A 563 -41.28 -7.18 4.32
N ARG A 564 -40.70 -6.24 3.58
CA ARG A 564 -39.40 -6.29 2.87
C ARG A 564 -38.32 -7.10 3.60
N PRO A 565 -37.43 -7.82 2.87
CA PRO A 565 -36.51 -8.77 3.48
C PRO A 565 -35.47 -8.08 4.36
N LYS A 566 -35.52 -8.37 5.67
CA LYS A 566 -34.46 -8.05 6.61
C LYS A 566 -33.20 -8.81 6.21
N ARG A 567 -32.14 -8.06 5.93
CA ARG A 567 -30.71 -8.44 5.86
C ARG A 567 -30.43 -9.77 6.60
N ARG A 568 -30.23 -10.86 5.85
CA ARG A 568 -29.83 -12.17 6.41
C ARG A 568 -28.57 -11.99 7.26
N LYS A 569 -28.68 -12.20 8.58
CA LYS A 569 -27.52 -12.43 9.45
C LYS A 569 -26.83 -13.69 8.93
N LYS A 570 -25.50 -13.66 8.74
CA LYS A 570 -24.69 -14.87 8.48
C LYS A 570 -25.04 -15.92 9.54
N ALA A 571 -25.33 -17.15 9.12
CA ALA A 571 -25.60 -18.27 10.02
C ALA A 571 -24.41 -18.45 10.99
N THR A 572 -24.72 -18.67 12.27
CA THR A 572 -23.71 -18.94 13.30
C THR A 572 -23.03 -20.27 12.99
N THR A 573 -21.70 -20.27 12.79
CA THR A 573 -20.92 -21.51 12.66
C THR A 573 -20.77 -22.15 14.04
N ASN A 574 -21.43 -23.30 14.23
CA ASN A 574 -21.28 -24.14 15.42
C ASN A 574 -19.86 -24.74 15.49
N LEU A 575 -19.42 -25.18 16.66
CA LEU A 575 -18.03 -25.66 16.83
C LEU A 575 -17.81 -27.00 16.14
N SER A 576 -18.75 -27.94 16.22
CA SER A 576 -18.71 -29.19 15.46
C SER A 576 -18.69 -28.95 13.96
N SER A 577 -19.37 -27.91 13.47
CA SER A 577 -19.30 -27.52 12.05
C SER A 577 -17.92 -26.98 11.68
N ALA A 578 -17.28 -26.20 12.56
CA ALA A 578 -15.91 -25.73 12.34
C ALA A 578 -14.90 -26.89 12.37
N TRP A 579 -15.09 -27.86 13.27
CA TRP A 579 -14.30 -29.10 13.35
C TRP A 579 -14.46 -29.97 12.12
N PHE A 580 -15.70 -30.18 11.69
CA PHE A 580 -16.01 -30.94 10.48
C PHE A 580 -15.42 -30.26 9.24
N GLU A 581 -15.61 -28.96 9.07
CA GLU A 581 -15.03 -28.20 7.96
C GLU A 581 -13.50 -28.25 7.98
N TRP A 582 -12.87 -28.15 9.16
CA TRP A 582 -11.42 -28.23 9.31
C TRP A 582 -10.89 -29.51 8.66
N TYR A 583 -11.44 -30.66 9.06
CA TYR A 583 -10.96 -31.98 8.66
C TYR A 583 -11.47 -32.47 7.29
N THR A 584 -12.64 -32.05 6.80
CA THR A 584 -13.27 -32.69 5.62
C THR A 584 -13.33 -31.87 4.34
N ARG A 585 -13.08 -30.55 4.39
CA ARG A 585 -13.19 -29.67 3.21
C ARG A 585 -12.05 -29.93 2.20
N VAL A 586 -12.28 -29.72 0.89
CA VAL A 586 -11.24 -29.80 -0.16
C VAL A 586 -11.20 -28.49 -0.97
N PRO A 587 -10.05 -27.80 -1.10
CA PRO A 587 -8.82 -28.01 -0.34
C PRO A 587 -9.08 -27.91 1.17
N ARG A 588 -8.34 -28.70 1.98
CA ARG A 588 -8.47 -28.70 3.45
C ARG A 588 -8.34 -27.27 3.99
N VAL A 589 -9.04 -26.94 5.08
CA VAL A 589 -9.11 -25.55 5.56
C VAL A 589 -7.72 -25.01 5.94
N TRP A 590 -6.83 -25.88 6.44
CA TRP A 590 -5.44 -25.54 6.69
C TRP A 590 -4.60 -25.36 5.41
N ASN A 591 -5.08 -25.85 4.27
CA ASN A 591 -4.51 -25.63 2.93
C ASN A 591 -5.19 -24.46 2.19
N SER A 592 -6.15 -23.74 2.80
CA SER A 592 -6.88 -22.67 2.12
C SER A 592 -6.12 -21.32 2.10
N ALA A 593 -6.26 -20.57 1.01
CA ALA A 593 -5.73 -19.21 0.84
C ALA A 593 -6.42 -18.17 1.77
N ASP A 594 -7.53 -18.54 2.44
CA ASP A 594 -8.17 -17.66 3.41
C ASP A 594 -7.47 -17.66 4.77
N ARG A 595 -6.31 -16.99 4.86
CA ARG A 595 -5.56 -16.71 6.10
C ARG A 595 -6.40 -16.31 7.34
N GLN A 596 -7.49 -15.54 7.19
CA GLN A 596 -8.28 -15.11 8.35
C GLN A 596 -9.15 -16.25 8.88
N LYS A 597 -9.88 -16.93 7.98
CA LYS A 597 -10.66 -18.13 8.32
C LYS A 597 -9.75 -19.26 8.79
N LYS A 598 -8.60 -19.47 8.14
CA LYS A 598 -7.55 -20.43 8.54
C LYS A 598 -7.04 -20.14 9.94
N SER A 599 -6.72 -18.88 10.28
CA SER A 599 -6.25 -18.52 11.62
C SER A 599 -7.34 -18.71 12.68
N GLU A 600 -8.57 -18.25 12.43
CA GLU A 600 -9.68 -18.43 13.37
C GLU A 600 -9.99 -19.91 13.64
N TYR A 601 -10.05 -20.72 12.58
CA TYR A 601 -10.30 -22.15 12.68
C TYR A 601 -9.11 -22.86 13.36
N ARG A 602 -7.87 -22.51 13.01
CA ARG A 602 -6.67 -23.07 13.66
C ARG A 602 -6.71 -22.90 15.18
N HIS A 603 -7.04 -21.70 15.66
CA HIS A 603 -7.07 -21.44 17.11
C HIS A 603 -8.26 -22.11 17.82
N ILE A 604 -9.46 -22.07 17.25
CA ILE A 604 -10.62 -22.70 17.90
C ILE A 604 -10.48 -24.22 17.94
N ILE A 605 -9.95 -24.83 16.87
CA ILE A 605 -9.69 -26.26 16.81
C ILE A 605 -8.60 -26.68 17.80
N ALA A 606 -7.52 -25.89 17.94
CA ALA A 606 -6.51 -26.14 18.96
C ALA A 606 -7.09 -26.14 20.37
N PHE A 607 -7.97 -25.18 20.69
CA PHE A 607 -8.67 -25.19 21.98
C PHE A 607 -9.59 -26.41 22.12
N MET A 608 -10.36 -26.77 21.09
CA MET A 608 -11.26 -27.92 21.13
C MET A 608 -10.53 -29.24 21.43
N LYS A 609 -9.31 -29.42 20.90
CA LYS A 609 -8.48 -30.61 21.17
C LYS A 609 -8.13 -30.78 22.65
N LEU A 610 -7.92 -29.68 23.39
CA LEU A 610 -7.61 -29.72 24.83
C LEU A 610 -8.76 -30.26 25.71
N PHE A 611 -9.97 -30.38 25.14
CA PHE A 611 -11.15 -30.89 25.84
C PHE A 611 -11.43 -32.36 25.56
N LEU A 612 -10.61 -33.02 24.73
CA LEU A 612 -10.67 -34.45 24.45
C LEU A 612 -9.69 -35.19 25.37
N THR A 613 -10.10 -35.42 26.61
CA THR A 613 -9.26 -35.97 27.68
C THR A 613 -8.77 -37.40 27.41
N ASP A 614 -9.48 -38.17 26.60
CA ASP A 614 -9.14 -39.56 26.28
C ASP A 614 -8.30 -39.71 25.01
N GLY A 615 -8.01 -38.59 24.33
CA GLY A 615 -7.41 -38.54 23.00
C GLY A 615 -8.42 -38.67 21.86
N PHE A 616 -7.92 -38.71 20.62
CA PHE A 616 -8.72 -38.95 19.41
C PHE A 616 -7.86 -39.50 18.28
N ALA A 617 -8.41 -40.38 17.45
CA ALA A 617 -7.74 -40.88 16.26
C ALA A 617 -8.62 -40.64 15.04
N LEU A 618 -8.09 -39.98 14.02
CA LEU A 618 -8.79 -39.68 12.77
C LEU A 618 -7.94 -40.17 11.58
N ASP A 619 -8.37 -41.26 10.96
CA ASP A 619 -7.72 -41.80 9.76
C ASP A 619 -8.43 -41.33 8.48
N PRO A 620 -7.80 -40.48 7.64
CA PRO A 620 -8.37 -40.03 6.38
C PRO A 620 -8.73 -41.14 5.38
N ASN A 621 -8.15 -42.33 5.54
CA ASN A 621 -8.38 -43.47 4.65
C ASN A 621 -9.52 -44.38 5.14
N SER A 622 -10.07 -44.13 6.33
CA SER A 622 -11.19 -44.89 6.87
C SER A 622 -12.49 -44.59 6.10
N PRO A 623 -13.32 -45.60 5.78
CA PRO A 623 -14.63 -45.39 5.16
C PRO A 623 -15.56 -44.55 6.04
N ASP A 624 -15.39 -44.61 7.37
CA ASP A 624 -16.18 -43.88 8.35
C ASP A 624 -15.54 -42.54 8.77
N TYR A 625 -14.52 -42.06 8.03
CA TYR A 625 -13.75 -40.87 8.40
C TYR A 625 -14.63 -39.65 8.71
N LYS A 626 -15.62 -39.38 7.87
CA LYS A 626 -16.51 -38.22 8.06
C LYS A 626 -17.36 -38.36 9.33
N ASP A 627 -17.81 -39.57 9.66
CA ASP A 627 -18.62 -39.83 10.84
C ASP A 627 -17.77 -39.77 12.12
N GLN A 628 -16.54 -40.29 12.08
CA GLN A 628 -15.56 -40.15 13.16
C GLN A 628 -15.19 -38.69 13.43
N VAL A 629 -15.02 -37.88 12.37
CA VAL A 629 -14.79 -36.43 12.49
C VAL A 629 -16.01 -35.74 13.12
N LEU A 630 -17.23 -36.08 12.71
CA LEU A 630 -18.46 -35.49 13.26
C LEU A 630 -18.68 -35.85 14.73
N ASP A 631 -18.47 -37.11 15.10
CA ASP A 631 -18.59 -37.56 16.49
C ASP A 631 -17.57 -36.88 17.41
N THR A 632 -16.30 -36.90 17.00
CA THR A 632 -15.21 -36.26 17.74
C THR A 632 -15.43 -34.76 17.89
N GLY A 633 -15.89 -34.09 16.82
CA GLY A 633 -16.22 -32.67 16.84
C GLY A 633 -17.39 -32.33 17.78
N ARG A 634 -18.40 -33.20 17.87
CA ARG A 634 -19.53 -33.03 18.81
C ARG A 634 -19.11 -33.23 20.26
N ARG A 635 -18.29 -34.24 20.55
CA ARG A 635 -17.72 -34.45 21.90
C ARG A 635 -16.89 -33.26 22.36
N ALA A 636 -16.01 -32.75 21.49
CA ALA A 636 -15.21 -31.57 21.79
C ALA A 636 -16.08 -30.31 21.98
N GLU A 637 -17.09 -30.09 21.14
CA GLU A 637 -18.02 -28.97 21.29
C GLU A 637 -18.78 -29.02 22.62
N GLN A 638 -19.32 -30.18 22.99
CA GLN A 638 -20.05 -30.35 24.24
C GLN A 638 -19.16 -30.07 25.46
N ALA A 639 -17.91 -30.55 25.44
CA ALA A 639 -16.95 -30.35 26.53
C ALA A 639 -16.49 -28.88 26.65
N VAL A 640 -16.30 -28.17 25.53
CA VAL A 640 -15.95 -26.73 25.54
C VAL A 640 -17.13 -25.90 26.05
N LEU A 641 -18.34 -26.19 25.59
CA LEU A 641 -19.53 -25.43 25.99
C LEU A 641 -19.92 -25.68 27.45
N SER A 642 -19.75 -26.91 27.96
CA SER A 642 -19.99 -27.22 29.38
C SER A 642 -19.00 -26.47 30.29
N PHE A 643 -17.73 -26.37 29.89
CA PHE A 643 -16.71 -25.60 30.60
C PHE A 643 -16.98 -24.09 30.60
N LEU A 644 -17.45 -23.52 29.49
CA LEU A 644 -17.83 -22.11 29.46
C LEU A 644 -19.09 -21.85 30.31
N LYS A 645 -20.03 -22.78 30.31
CA LYS A 645 -21.25 -22.69 31.13
C LYS A 645 -20.93 -22.71 32.64
N SER A 646 -19.97 -23.53 33.08
CA SER A 646 -19.54 -23.56 34.50
C SER A 646 -18.86 -22.25 34.95
N ARG A 647 -18.45 -21.40 34.01
CA ARG A 647 -17.86 -20.08 34.24
C ARG A 647 -18.82 -18.92 33.95
N ASN A 648 -20.13 -19.19 33.86
CA ASN A 648 -21.18 -18.20 33.54
C ASN A 648 -20.98 -17.49 32.18
N VAL A 649 -20.32 -18.13 31.21
CA VAL A 649 -20.13 -17.58 29.85
C VAL A 649 -21.13 -18.22 28.88
N ASN A 650 -22.04 -17.43 28.34
CA ASN A 650 -23.03 -17.87 27.34
C ASN A 650 -22.53 -17.58 25.91
N ALA A 651 -21.61 -18.41 25.41
CA ALA A 651 -21.08 -18.34 24.04
C ALA A 651 -21.42 -19.63 23.28
N LYS A 652 -21.85 -19.52 22.01
CA LYS A 652 -22.33 -20.66 21.21
C LYS A 652 -21.68 -20.80 19.83
N GLY A 653 -21.24 -19.70 19.21
CA GLY A 653 -20.56 -19.74 17.92
C GLY A 653 -19.04 -19.79 18.04
N ALA A 654 -18.36 -20.40 17.08
CA ALA A 654 -16.89 -20.57 17.06
C ALA A 654 -16.13 -19.27 17.39
N GLY A 655 -16.45 -18.16 16.72
CA GLY A 655 -15.80 -16.86 16.98
C GLY A 655 -16.18 -16.18 18.29
N SER A 656 -17.34 -16.51 18.89
CA SER A 656 -17.70 -16.04 20.24
C SER A 656 -17.02 -16.86 21.34
N VAL A 657 -16.93 -18.18 21.14
CA VAL A 657 -16.24 -19.10 22.04
C VAL A 657 -14.73 -18.82 22.03
N LEU A 658 -14.13 -18.59 20.86
CA LEU A 658 -12.72 -18.20 20.76
C LEU A 658 -12.40 -16.90 21.51
N ARG A 659 -13.31 -15.91 21.48
CA ARG A 659 -13.16 -14.66 22.24
C ARG A 659 -13.25 -14.88 23.75
N ALA A 660 -14.00 -15.88 24.21
CA ALA A 660 -14.10 -16.24 25.62
C ALA A 660 -12.89 -17.07 26.11
N LEU A 661 -12.33 -17.94 25.27
CA LEU A 661 -11.22 -18.82 25.65
C LEU A 661 -9.86 -18.10 25.67
N ARG A 662 -9.64 -17.11 24.80
CA ARG A 662 -8.35 -16.38 24.74
C ARG A 662 -7.92 -15.70 26.05
N PRO A 663 -8.79 -14.96 26.78
CA PRO A 663 -8.43 -14.39 28.06
C PRO A 663 -8.10 -15.45 29.12
N LEU A 664 -8.82 -16.60 29.09
CA LEU A 664 -8.58 -17.70 30.02
C LEU A 664 -7.22 -18.38 29.77
N HIS A 665 -6.85 -18.54 28.49
CA HIS A 665 -5.53 -19.05 28.12
C HIS A 665 -4.41 -18.13 28.64
N LYS A 666 -4.57 -16.81 28.49
CA LYS A 666 -3.59 -15.83 28.99
C LYS A 666 -3.45 -15.82 30.51
N SER A 667 -4.46 -16.29 31.24
CA SER A 667 -4.43 -16.40 32.70
C SER A 667 -4.02 -17.79 33.19
N GLY A 668 -3.39 -18.61 32.35
CA GLY A 668 -2.86 -19.94 32.72
C GLY A 668 -3.92 -21.04 32.93
N VAL A 669 -5.21 -20.77 32.69
CA VAL A 669 -6.32 -21.69 33.02
C VAL A 669 -6.26 -23.02 32.25
N PHE A 670 -5.53 -23.07 31.14
CA PHE A 670 -5.42 -24.26 30.30
C PHE A 670 -4.07 -24.97 30.41
N ASP A 671 -3.16 -24.54 31.28
CA ASP A 671 -1.80 -25.07 31.32
C ASP A 671 -1.77 -26.58 31.63
N ASP A 672 -2.56 -27.04 32.62
CA ASP A 672 -2.71 -28.47 32.93
C ASP A 672 -3.28 -29.27 31.74
N ARG A 673 -4.22 -28.67 30.98
CA ARG A 673 -4.82 -29.32 29.81
C ARG A 673 -3.86 -29.35 28.62
N ILE A 674 -3.00 -28.35 28.49
CA ILE A 674 -1.93 -28.32 27.47
C ILE A 674 -0.89 -29.39 27.80
N ALA A 675 -0.50 -29.54 29.06
CA ALA A 675 0.40 -30.60 29.51
C ALA A 675 -0.20 -32.00 29.31
N ALA A 676 -1.47 -32.20 29.67
CA ALA A 676 -2.19 -33.46 29.44
C ALA A 676 -2.30 -33.79 27.94
N TYR A 677 -2.63 -32.80 27.10
CA TYR A 677 -2.69 -32.96 25.65
C TYR A 677 -1.34 -33.39 25.06
N ARG A 678 -0.23 -32.74 25.47
CA ARG A 678 1.13 -33.12 25.05
C ARG A 678 1.49 -34.55 25.46
N THR A 679 1.07 -34.98 26.65
CA THR A 679 1.25 -36.35 27.12
C THR A 679 0.48 -37.36 26.25
N LEU A 680 -0.78 -37.05 25.89
CA LEU A 680 -1.58 -37.89 24.98
C LEU A 680 -0.96 -37.99 23.58
N VAL A 681 -0.35 -36.92 23.07
CA VAL A 681 0.41 -36.95 21.82
C VAL A 681 1.63 -37.85 21.96
N ALA A 682 2.42 -37.70 23.03
CA ALA A 682 3.64 -38.48 23.26
C ALA A 682 3.39 -40.00 23.41
N VAL A 683 2.25 -40.39 24.00
CA VAL A 683 1.85 -41.80 24.18
C VAL A 683 1.10 -42.36 22.95
N GLY A 684 0.99 -41.58 21.85
CA GLY A 684 0.36 -42.04 20.61
C GLY A 684 -1.17 -42.19 20.69
N ARG A 685 -1.81 -41.55 21.68
CA ARG A 685 -3.28 -41.55 21.86
C ARG A 685 -3.99 -40.50 21.01
N ILE A 686 -3.24 -39.68 20.27
CA ILE A 686 -3.74 -38.69 19.32
C ILE A 686 -3.18 -39.00 17.93
N ALA A 687 -4.06 -39.36 16.99
CA ALA A 687 -3.73 -39.46 15.57
C ALA A 687 -4.46 -38.35 14.81
N ASP A 688 -3.75 -37.24 14.59
CA ASP A 688 -4.30 -36.04 13.97
C ASP A 688 -3.77 -35.86 12.53
N PRO A 689 -4.65 -35.89 11.51
CA PRO A 689 -4.24 -35.78 10.10
C PRO A 689 -3.93 -34.33 9.66
N ALA A 690 -4.01 -33.34 10.56
CA ALA A 690 -3.60 -31.98 10.27
C ALA A 690 -2.06 -31.84 10.30
N PRO A 691 -1.43 -30.91 9.55
CA PRO A 691 0.02 -30.71 9.56
C PRO A 691 0.56 -30.34 10.95
N ALA A 692 1.77 -30.79 11.30
CA ALA A 692 2.36 -30.63 12.64
C ALA A 692 2.43 -29.16 13.11
N ASP A 693 2.71 -28.22 12.20
CA ASP A 693 2.73 -26.79 12.49
C ASP A 693 1.36 -26.27 12.96
N THR A 694 0.26 -26.98 12.67
CA THR A 694 -1.10 -26.63 13.12
C THR A 694 -1.53 -27.32 14.41
N GLN A 695 -0.76 -28.26 14.93
CA GLN A 695 -1.13 -29.09 16.08
C GLN A 695 -0.70 -28.51 17.44
N ASP A 696 0.46 -27.87 17.55
CA ASP A 696 1.02 -27.37 18.82
C ASP A 696 1.18 -25.84 18.82
N ILE A 697 0.05 -25.13 18.87
CA ILE A 697 0.02 -23.66 18.81
C ILE A 697 -0.36 -22.97 20.12
N LEU A 698 -0.66 -23.74 21.16
CA LEU A 698 -1.00 -23.23 22.48
C LEU A 698 0.16 -23.59 23.42
N ALA A 699 0.91 -22.58 23.86
CA ALA A 699 1.96 -22.73 24.85
C ALA A 699 1.40 -22.58 26.27
N THR A 700 2.05 -23.22 27.24
CA THR A 700 1.87 -22.95 28.67
C THR A 700 2.30 -21.52 28.98
N VAL A 701 1.57 -20.82 29.85
CA VAL A 701 1.95 -19.46 30.23
C VAL A 701 3.00 -19.53 31.35
N GLU A 702 4.22 -19.08 31.07
CA GLU A 702 5.25 -18.94 32.12
C GLU A 702 4.87 -17.78 33.04
N HIS A 703 4.58 -18.08 34.31
CA HIS A 703 4.44 -17.08 35.36
C HIS A 703 5.84 -16.68 35.85
N VAL A 704 6.20 -15.41 35.64
CA VAL A 704 7.32 -14.75 36.34
C VAL A 704 6.87 -14.34 37.73
#